data_AF-A0AAV6B8P5-F1
#
_entry.id   AF-A0AAV6B8P5-F1
#
_cell.length_a   1.000
_cell.length_b   1.000
_cell.length_c   1.000
_cell.angle_alpha   90.00
_cell.angle_beta   90.00
_cell.angle_gamma   90.00
#
_symmetry.space_group_name_H-M   'P 1'
#
loop_
_entity.id
_entity.type
_entity.pdbx_description
1 polymer ?
#
loop_
_entity_poly.entity_id
_entity_poly.type
_entity_poly.pdbx_seq_one_letter_code
_entity_poly.pdbx_strand_id
1 'polypeptide(L)'
;MPRILKLQCLLFALFVVPALGQRRPVLPQIDEPHPYYYRELYLPQLTSGPSSLSWGPDSQELIYSMAGSLWRQRLDSGTAVQFTDGPGYDYQPDWSPDGKSVVYVSYQKDAMELWLLDVASNKTKQLTSGGAVNVEPRWSPDGKKIVWVSTQYNRRFHVFMADLRSGALENVTRLTGETKSSLPRYYYSAYDMEINPVWTRDGKEILFVSNRGHIHGTGGFWLMKAEPGAEPREIHYEETSWKARPDFSPDGSRMIYSSYLGRQWQNLWVMPAKGGDAFPLSYGDWDETNPRWSPDGAKIAVVSNQSGWTEIYCQSTQGATRNRLVTEKRRYMRPRTEITLRAKLFAGAFRFNRISVVDDQGRFYAPENGWIFADDGYDGKEQAFESHYFYSEDVREAVIQVPPGKIRVRVSHGLAEKPFEQVIDVSAGSPQTIAPDLQDIGFDTKTDGQWVAADLHVHMNYGGTYRNYVSHLWSQAEAAGLDVLSELVVNKEQRIPDADFSVPPEIEPGDSEILLVPGQEFHTSYWGHRGILRLKDHLLLPGYAGYPNTAAASLYPMNADVYDMAHAQGALVGAVHPFDEVPDPFAKPAQRITDELPVDVALGKLDYMEIVGFSDHKSTAEVWYKLLNLGFKLPAGGGTDATTNYAAPIRGQLGFDRVYVWTPGWPVGIDTWLDELRQGRTFATNGPLIEFKLDGEMVGSELKFDAPQTEVPFTAKLRSIVPVDHLEVVCNGKVVNTLPTDGAKESADITGSLPLQESGWCVLRAWSEKAEYPVMDNYTYATTSPVYITIAGKRARAKKDAEYFEAWIDRTIEITSQYPDWNSPTEKDLVLKRLREARSVYQNLH
;
A
#
# COMPACT_ATOMS: atom_id res chain seq x y z
N MET A 1 45.93 20.47 -49.84
CA MET A 1 45.77 20.16 -48.39
C MET A 1 45.59 21.49 -47.65
N PRO A 2 44.78 21.64 -46.58
CA PRO A 2 43.72 20.78 -46.02
C PRO A 2 42.38 21.54 -45.70
N ARG A 3 41.41 20.79 -45.12
CA ARG A 3 40.23 21.17 -44.31
C ARG A 3 39.02 21.89 -44.94
N ILE A 4 37.88 21.16 -45.02
CA ILE A 4 36.52 21.71 -45.01
C ILE A 4 35.73 21.03 -43.88
N LEU A 5 35.11 21.87 -43.04
CA LEU A 5 34.26 21.57 -41.90
C LEU A 5 32.96 20.83 -42.32
N LYS A 6 32.56 19.80 -41.56
CA LYS A 6 31.15 19.38 -41.44
C LYS A 6 30.71 19.68 -40.02
N LEU A 7 29.74 20.58 -39.88
CA LEU A 7 29.00 20.85 -38.65
C LEU A 7 27.83 19.85 -38.61
N GLN A 8 27.79 18.97 -37.61
CA GLN A 8 26.60 18.18 -37.28
C GLN A 8 25.86 18.92 -36.15
N CYS A 9 24.61 19.29 -36.41
CA CYS A 9 23.68 19.78 -35.40
C CYS A 9 23.34 18.65 -34.42
N LEU A 10 23.62 18.86 -33.13
CA LEU A 10 23.05 18.08 -32.04
C LEU A 10 21.53 18.33 -31.98
N LEU A 11 20.73 17.27 -32.13
CA LEU A 11 19.36 17.24 -31.62
C LEU A 11 19.45 17.04 -30.10
N PHE A 12 19.16 18.10 -29.34
CA PHE A 12 18.80 17.98 -27.93
C PHE A 12 17.46 17.25 -27.84
N ALA A 13 17.48 16.03 -27.34
CA ALA A 13 16.28 15.43 -26.76
C ALA A 13 15.91 16.28 -25.54
N LEU A 14 14.83 17.04 -25.67
CA LEU A 14 14.14 17.65 -24.53
C LEU A 14 13.60 16.48 -23.69
N PHE A 15 14.36 16.12 -22.64
CA PHE A 15 13.76 15.47 -21.50
C PHE A 15 12.67 16.41 -21.00
N VAL A 16 11.42 15.96 -21.07
CA VAL A 16 10.35 16.57 -20.30
C VAL A 16 10.75 16.43 -18.84
N VAL A 17 11.18 17.54 -18.25
CA VAL A 17 11.32 17.66 -16.81
C VAL A 17 9.89 17.60 -16.26
N PRO A 18 9.55 16.71 -15.31
CA PRO A 18 8.28 16.83 -14.62
C PRO A 18 8.31 18.16 -13.86
N ALA A 19 7.40 19.05 -14.22
CA ALA A 19 7.25 20.33 -13.58
C ALA A 19 6.79 20.15 -12.12
N LEU A 20 7.41 20.93 -11.21
CA LEU A 20 6.89 21.37 -9.90
C LEU A 20 6.61 20.27 -8.84
N GLY A 21 7.61 19.99 -8.00
CA GLY A 21 7.44 19.64 -6.58
C GLY A 21 6.51 18.48 -6.23
N GLN A 22 6.64 17.33 -6.89
CA GLN A 22 5.88 16.11 -6.56
C GLN A 22 6.55 15.33 -5.42
N ARG A 23 5.73 14.60 -4.65
CA ARG A 23 6.17 13.68 -3.58
C ARG A 23 7.24 12.74 -4.12
N ARG A 24 8.31 12.52 -3.36
CA ARG A 24 9.38 11.60 -3.76
C ARG A 24 9.16 10.21 -3.18
N PRO A 25 9.47 9.13 -3.92
CA PRO A 25 9.50 7.78 -3.37
C PRO A 25 10.45 7.68 -2.18
N VAL A 26 10.06 6.91 -1.17
CA VAL A 26 10.94 6.55 -0.05
C VAL A 26 12.06 5.63 -0.53
N LEU A 27 13.30 5.91 -0.11
CA LEU A 27 14.51 5.16 -0.48
C LEU A 27 14.69 4.98 -2.00
N PRO A 28 14.89 6.07 -2.76
CA PRO A 28 15.07 6.04 -4.21
C PRO A 28 16.40 5.38 -4.64
N GLN A 29 17.16 4.77 -3.74
CA GLN A 29 18.36 3.97 -4.03
C GLN A 29 18.05 2.51 -4.32
N ILE A 30 16.77 2.13 -4.32
CA ILE A 30 16.29 0.82 -4.74
C ILE A 30 15.72 0.99 -6.15
N ASP A 31 16.11 0.11 -7.07
CA ASP A 31 15.64 0.05 -8.46
C ASP A 31 14.98 -1.31 -8.69
N GLU A 32 13.92 -1.56 -7.93
CA GLU A 32 13.08 -2.74 -8.03
C GLU A 32 11.63 -2.30 -8.32
N PRO A 33 10.88 -3.04 -9.14
CA PRO A 33 9.48 -2.71 -9.42
C PRO A 33 8.60 -2.89 -8.16
N HIS A 34 7.44 -2.24 -8.14
CA HIS A 34 6.42 -2.38 -7.09
C HIS A 34 6.97 -2.12 -5.66
N PRO A 35 7.25 -0.85 -5.32
CA PRO A 35 8.03 -0.49 -4.13
C PRO A 35 7.47 -1.00 -2.80
N TYR A 36 6.16 -1.21 -2.73
CA TYR A 36 5.50 -1.73 -1.54
C TYR A 36 5.94 -3.15 -1.14
N TYR A 37 6.36 -4.01 -2.08
CA TYR A 37 6.81 -5.37 -1.74
C TYR A 37 8.07 -5.31 -0.89
N TYR A 38 9.11 -4.63 -1.36
CA TYR A 38 10.35 -4.56 -0.60
C TYR A 38 10.20 -3.59 0.58
N ARG A 39 9.37 -2.54 0.49
CA ARG A 39 9.21 -1.58 1.60
C ARG A 39 8.56 -2.26 2.79
N GLU A 40 7.35 -2.82 2.65
CA GLU A 40 6.66 -3.43 3.78
C GLU A 40 7.22 -4.81 4.16
N LEU A 41 7.45 -5.68 3.18
CA LEU A 41 7.68 -7.10 3.46
C LEU A 41 9.17 -7.42 3.74
N TYR A 42 10.09 -6.55 3.32
CA TYR A 42 11.53 -6.79 3.43
C TYR A 42 12.28 -5.74 4.27
N LEU A 43 12.10 -4.45 4.03
CA LEU A 43 12.79 -3.43 4.79
C LEU A 43 12.21 -3.33 6.20
N PRO A 44 13.03 -2.99 7.22
CA PRO A 44 12.53 -2.85 8.57
C PRO A 44 11.64 -1.61 8.69
N GLN A 45 10.48 -1.76 9.33
CA GLN A 45 9.50 -0.70 9.53
C GLN A 45 9.56 -0.12 10.95
N LEU A 46 9.19 1.15 11.10
CA LEU A 46 9.01 1.76 12.42
C LEU A 46 7.75 1.21 13.08
N THR A 47 7.92 0.46 14.18
CA THR A 47 6.83 -0.11 14.97
C THR A 47 6.95 0.30 16.43
N SER A 48 5.83 0.37 17.15
CA SER A 48 5.80 0.58 18.61
C SER A 48 6.33 -0.64 19.38
N GLY A 49 6.07 -1.85 18.86
CA GLY A 49 6.59 -3.12 19.34
C GLY A 49 7.90 -3.56 18.65
N PRO A 50 8.48 -4.70 19.08
CA PRO A 50 9.73 -5.22 18.55
C PRO A 50 9.64 -5.74 17.10
N SER A 51 10.61 -5.39 16.23
CA SER A 51 10.61 -5.79 14.81
C SER A 51 11.75 -6.71 14.36
N SER A 52 12.85 -6.75 15.11
CA SER A 52 14.00 -7.62 14.84
C SER A 52 14.83 -7.83 16.12
N LEU A 53 15.52 -8.95 16.24
CA LEU A 53 16.19 -9.36 17.49
C LEU A 53 17.50 -10.14 17.26
N SER A 54 18.36 -10.12 18.28
CA SER A 54 19.56 -10.94 18.41
C SER A 54 19.77 -11.38 19.85
N TRP A 55 20.33 -12.58 20.03
CA TRP A 55 20.70 -13.13 21.33
C TRP A 55 22.00 -12.55 21.86
N GLY A 56 22.05 -12.35 23.18
CA GLY A 56 23.31 -12.22 23.91
C GLY A 56 24.04 -13.56 24.01
N PRO A 57 25.38 -13.54 24.15
CA PRO A 57 26.19 -14.76 24.18
C PRO A 57 25.85 -15.70 25.36
N ASP A 58 25.20 -15.19 26.40
CA ASP A 58 24.78 -15.95 27.58
C ASP A 58 23.45 -16.71 27.39
N SER A 59 22.74 -16.52 26.28
CA SER A 59 21.41 -17.11 26.01
C SER A 59 20.32 -16.72 27.01
N GLN A 60 20.51 -15.64 27.79
CA GLN A 60 19.58 -15.13 28.80
C GLN A 60 19.10 -13.71 28.52
N GLU A 61 19.64 -13.06 27.49
CA GLU A 61 19.22 -11.73 27.10
C GLU A 61 19.12 -11.55 25.59
N LEU A 62 18.34 -10.54 25.22
CA LEU A 62 18.07 -10.16 23.85
C LEU A 62 18.37 -8.67 23.66
N ILE A 63 18.89 -8.33 22.49
CA ILE A 63 18.83 -6.97 21.93
C ILE A 63 17.86 -6.99 20.76
N TYR A 64 16.96 -6.01 20.71
CA TYR A 64 15.93 -5.91 19.68
C TYR A 64 15.60 -4.46 19.34
N SER A 65 15.07 -4.24 18.15
CA SER A 65 14.59 -2.94 17.68
C SER A 65 13.14 -2.72 18.08
N MET A 66 12.84 -1.61 18.74
CA MET A 66 11.48 -1.24 19.18
C MET A 66 11.37 0.29 19.29
N ALA A 67 10.28 0.89 18.81
CA ALA A 67 10.03 2.34 18.85
C ALA A 67 11.19 3.18 18.27
N GLY A 68 11.83 2.65 17.21
CA GLY A 68 12.91 3.34 16.50
C GLY A 68 14.27 3.34 17.20
N SER A 69 14.47 2.53 18.23
CA SER A 69 15.73 2.41 18.97
C SER A 69 16.05 0.94 19.26
N LEU A 70 17.30 0.65 19.62
CA LEU A 70 17.68 -0.64 20.16
C LEU A 70 17.39 -0.71 21.66
N TRP A 71 16.90 -1.86 22.11
CA TRP A 71 16.57 -2.16 23.49
C TRP A 71 17.20 -3.47 23.91
N ARG A 72 17.63 -3.54 25.17
CA ARG A 72 18.19 -4.73 25.81
C ARG A 72 17.27 -5.21 26.92
N GLN A 73 17.00 -6.50 26.98
CA GLN A 73 16.18 -7.10 28.04
C GLN A 73 16.64 -8.53 28.36
N ARG A 74 16.70 -8.86 29.66
CA ARG A 74 16.88 -10.24 30.13
C ARG A 74 15.54 -10.97 30.13
N LEU A 75 15.54 -12.26 29.81
CA LEU A 75 14.32 -13.08 29.74
C LEU A 75 13.57 -13.17 31.08
N ASP A 76 14.28 -13.01 32.20
CA ASP A 76 13.75 -13.08 33.57
C ASP A 76 13.35 -11.71 34.13
N SER A 77 13.40 -10.64 33.33
CA SER A 77 13.14 -9.26 33.76
C SER A 77 12.05 -8.60 32.94
N GLY A 78 11.11 -7.94 33.61
CA GLY A 78 10.13 -7.04 32.97
C GLY A 78 10.70 -5.68 32.55
N THR A 79 12.01 -5.41 32.74
CA THR A 79 12.60 -4.11 32.41
C THR A 79 13.39 -4.14 31.10
N ALA A 80 12.96 -3.37 30.12
CA ALA A 80 13.72 -3.10 28.89
C ALA A 80 14.56 -1.82 29.04
N VAL A 81 15.82 -1.87 28.64
CA VAL A 81 16.76 -0.73 28.73
C VAL A 81 17.12 -0.25 27.33
N GLN A 82 16.88 1.04 27.05
CA GLN A 82 17.22 1.65 25.78
C GLN A 82 18.75 1.73 25.62
N PHE A 83 19.24 1.35 24.43
CA PHE A 83 20.66 1.24 24.10
C PHE A 83 21.13 2.27 23.07
N THR A 84 20.21 2.83 22.27
CA THR A 84 20.49 3.90 21.31
C THR A 84 19.47 5.04 21.38
N ASP A 85 19.91 6.28 21.16
CA ASP A 85 19.09 7.50 21.22
C ASP A 85 19.45 8.53 20.12
N GLY A 86 19.97 8.05 18.98
CA GLY A 86 20.37 8.88 17.85
C GLY A 86 19.19 9.53 17.10
N PRO A 87 19.47 10.39 16.11
CA PRO A 87 18.43 11.09 15.33
C PRO A 87 17.68 10.20 14.33
N GLY A 88 18.20 9.00 14.04
CA GLY A 88 17.58 8.04 13.12
C GLY A 88 16.78 6.93 13.81
N TYR A 89 16.32 5.99 13.00
CA TYR A 89 15.64 4.78 13.44
C TYR A 89 16.55 3.56 13.35
N ASP A 90 16.70 2.81 14.45
CA ASP A 90 17.69 1.73 14.55
C ASP A 90 17.06 0.32 14.48
N TYR A 91 17.54 -0.50 13.54
CA TYR A 91 16.96 -1.77 13.11
C TYR A 91 17.97 -2.93 13.05
N GLN A 92 17.45 -4.16 13.01
CA GLN A 92 18.17 -5.39 12.63
C GLN A 92 19.52 -5.55 13.35
N PRO A 93 19.53 -5.57 14.70
CA PRO A 93 20.75 -5.77 15.46
C PRO A 93 21.27 -7.21 15.29
N ASP A 94 22.60 -7.36 15.25
CA ASP A 94 23.29 -8.65 15.37
C ASP A 94 24.46 -8.52 16.35
N TRP A 95 24.41 -9.32 17.41
CA TRP A 95 25.37 -9.27 18.50
C TRP A 95 26.65 -10.04 18.14
N SER A 96 27.80 -9.44 18.38
CA SER A 96 29.09 -10.11 18.17
C SER A 96 29.20 -11.39 19.00
N PRO A 97 29.85 -12.45 18.49
CA PRO A 97 30.05 -13.69 19.23
C PRO A 97 30.76 -13.53 20.58
N ASP A 98 31.59 -12.49 20.73
CA ASP A 98 32.29 -12.17 21.97
C ASP A 98 31.49 -11.29 22.95
N GLY A 99 30.29 -10.86 22.56
CA GLY A 99 29.38 -10.06 23.38
C GLY A 99 29.70 -8.58 23.50
N LYS A 100 30.80 -8.09 22.90
CA LYS A 100 31.28 -6.71 23.13
C LYS A 100 30.64 -5.67 22.23
N SER A 101 30.12 -6.08 21.08
CA SER A 101 29.62 -5.15 20.07
C SER A 101 28.35 -5.64 19.43
N VAL A 102 27.56 -4.71 18.89
CA VAL A 102 26.37 -4.99 18.09
C VAL A 102 26.49 -4.24 16.78
N VAL A 103 26.36 -4.95 15.66
CA VAL A 103 26.17 -4.29 14.36
C VAL A 103 24.67 -4.11 14.14
N TYR A 104 24.27 -2.98 13.60
CA TYR A 104 22.86 -2.68 13.36
C TYR A 104 22.70 -1.72 12.19
N VAL A 105 21.46 -1.53 11.74
CA VAL A 105 21.09 -0.60 10.66
C VAL A 105 20.53 0.66 11.28
N SER A 106 20.96 1.84 10.84
CA SER A 106 20.34 3.11 11.21
C SER A 106 19.78 3.79 9.95
N TYR A 107 18.48 4.01 9.93
CA TYR A 107 17.79 4.78 8.90
C TYR A 107 17.82 6.27 9.28
N GLN A 108 18.58 7.05 8.52
CA GLN A 108 18.74 8.48 8.75
C GLN A 108 18.51 9.23 7.43
N LYS A 109 17.50 10.11 7.42
CA LYS A 109 17.06 10.87 6.24
C LYS A 109 16.60 9.96 5.11
N ASP A 110 17.46 9.74 4.11
CA ASP A 110 17.15 9.00 2.89
C ASP A 110 18.03 7.75 2.69
N ALA A 111 18.84 7.35 3.67
CA ALA A 111 19.72 6.18 3.55
C ALA A 111 19.67 5.28 4.79
N MET A 112 19.88 3.98 4.57
CA MET A 112 20.01 2.98 5.63
C MET A 112 21.46 2.54 5.69
N GLU A 113 22.14 2.83 6.79
CA GLU A 113 23.57 2.60 6.93
C GLU A 113 23.88 1.65 8.07
N LEU A 114 25.01 0.95 8.00
CA LEU A 114 25.48 0.08 9.07
C LEU A 114 26.19 0.89 10.15
N TRP A 115 25.93 0.54 11.40
CA TRP A 115 26.52 1.14 12.58
C TRP A 115 26.99 0.06 13.54
N LEU A 116 27.99 0.40 14.34
CA LEU A 116 28.57 -0.43 15.39
C LEU A 116 28.30 0.21 16.74
N LEU A 117 27.73 -0.56 17.66
CA LEU A 117 27.50 -0.19 19.05
C LEU A 117 28.46 -0.94 19.95
N ASP A 118 29.16 -0.24 20.83
CA ASP A 118 29.92 -0.82 21.93
C ASP A 118 29.01 -1.06 23.14
N VAL A 119 28.89 -2.32 23.57
CA VAL A 119 27.92 -2.75 24.60
C VAL A 119 28.27 -2.21 25.99
N ALA A 120 29.56 -1.99 26.27
CA ALA A 120 30.01 -1.55 27.59
C ALA A 120 29.80 -0.04 27.81
N SER A 121 30.00 0.76 26.77
CA SER A 121 29.96 2.23 26.84
C SER A 121 28.72 2.87 26.19
N ASN A 122 27.90 2.08 25.50
CA ASN A 122 26.77 2.53 24.67
C ASN A 122 27.16 3.54 23.58
N LYS A 123 28.44 3.56 23.16
CA LYS A 123 28.90 4.43 22.08
C LYS A 123 28.67 3.80 20.73
N THR A 124 28.18 4.59 19.79
CA THR A 124 27.92 4.17 18.42
C THR A 124 28.94 4.76 17.44
N LYS A 125 29.21 4.04 16.36
CA LYS A 125 30.09 4.47 15.26
C LYS A 125 29.51 4.01 13.94
N GLN A 126 29.40 4.91 12.97
CA GLN A 126 28.99 4.57 11.61
C GLN A 126 30.06 3.73 10.90
N LEU A 127 29.63 2.67 10.21
CA LEU A 127 30.49 1.75 9.44
C LEU A 127 30.41 1.99 7.93
N THR A 128 29.24 2.36 7.43
CA THR A 128 29.01 2.67 6.01
C THR A 128 28.39 4.06 5.87
N SER A 129 28.72 4.78 4.79
CA SER A 129 28.25 6.15 4.54
C SER A 129 28.12 6.43 3.04
N GLY A 130 27.77 5.40 2.27
CA GLY A 130 27.70 5.46 0.81
C GLY A 130 26.38 6.03 0.28
N GLY A 131 25.42 6.31 1.15
CA GLY A 131 24.08 6.78 0.79
C GLY A 131 23.20 5.69 0.19
N ALA A 132 23.57 4.41 0.35
CA ALA A 132 22.84 3.25 -0.16
C ALA A 132 21.85 2.72 0.89
N VAL A 133 21.09 1.67 0.54
CA VAL A 133 20.31 0.88 1.49
C VAL A 133 21.12 -0.33 1.88
N ASN A 134 21.69 -0.31 3.09
CA ASN A 134 22.44 -1.41 3.71
C ASN A 134 21.62 -2.03 4.83
N VAL A 135 21.30 -3.32 4.72
CA VAL A 135 20.41 -4.04 5.64
C VAL A 135 20.93 -5.44 5.97
N GLU A 136 20.36 -6.05 7.01
CA GLU A 136 20.64 -7.42 7.47
C GLU A 136 22.11 -7.75 7.73
N PRO A 137 22.83 -6.93 8.52
CA PRO A 137 24.21 -7.26 8.87
C PRO A 137 24.26 -8.53 9.72
N ARG A 138 25.23 -9.42 9.44
CA ARG A 138 25.50 -10.62 10.24
C ARG A 138 27.00 -10.81 10.48
N TRP A 139 27.36 -11.08 11.73
CA TRP A 139 28.71 -11.44 12.13
C TRP A 139 29.10 -12.83 11.63
N SER A 140 30.37 -12.96 11.22
CA SER A 140 30.98 -14.28 11.09
C SER A 140 31.08 -14.96 12.46
N PRO A 141 31.04 -16.31 12.53
CA PRO A 141 31.16 -17.03 13.80
C PRO A 141 32.44 -16.72 14.58
N ASP A 142 33.52 -16.30 13.90
CA ASP A 142 34.79 -15.92 14.51
C ASP A 142 34.86 -14.42 14.92
N GLY A 143 33.82 -13.64 14.64
CA GLY A 143 33.70 -12.22 14.98
C GLY A 143 34.61 -11.28 14.17
N LYS A 144 35.22 -11.73 13.07
CA LYS A 144 36.18 -10.93 12.29
C LYS A 144 35.60 -10.30 11.03
N LYS A 145 34.46 -10.78 10.54
CA LYS A 145 33.83 -10.32 9.30
C LYS A 145 32.36 -10.01 9.52
N ILE A 146 31.84 -9.17 8.64
CA ILE A 146 30.42 -8.85 8.55
C ILE A 146 29.97 -9.12 7.13
N VAL A 147 28.81 -9.78 6.98
CA VAL A 147 28.07 -9.90 5.71
C VAL A 147 26.80 -9.07 5.81
N TRP A 148 26.35 -8.45 4.72
CA TRP A 148 25.11 -7.67 4.68
C TRP A 148 24.55 -7.59 3.26
N VAL A 149 23.32 -7.09 3.13
CA VAL A 149 22.69 -6.78 1.84
C VAL A 149 22.86 -5.29 1.56
N SER A 150 23.25 -4.93 0.34
CA SER A 150 23.40 -3.52 -0.07
C SER A 150 22.90 -3.27 -1.48
N THR A 151 22.31 -2.09 -1.69
CA THR A 151 21.95 -1.58 -3.02
C THR A 151 23.03 -0.73 -3.68
N GLN A 152 24.24 -0.66 -3.10
CA GLN A 152 25.31 0.17 -3.65
C GLN A 152 25.76 -0.22 -5.07
N TYR A 153 25.45 -1.44 -5.52
CA TYR A 153 25.70 -1.88 -6.89
C TYR A 153 24.39 -1.89 -7.68
N ASN A 154 24.32 -1.06 -8.72
CA ASN A 154 23.16 -0.95 -9.62
C ASN A 154 21.79 -0.73 -8.95
N ARG A 155 21.75 -0.27 -7.69
CA ARG A 155 20.52 -0.03 -6.92
C ARG A 155 19.69 -1.30 -6.66
N ARG A 156 20.33 -2.49 -6.68
CA ARG A 156 19.67 -3.80 -6.47
C ARG A 156 20.24 -4.54 -5.28
N PHE A 157 19.45 -5.44 -4.69
CA PHE A 157 19.85 -6.17 -3.49
C PHE A 157 20.92 -7.22 -3.81
N HIS A 158 22.15 -6.98 -3.34
CA HIS A 158 23.28 -7.89 -3.45
C HIS A 158 23.95 -8.12 -2.10
N VAL A 159 24.62 -9.27 -1.96
CA VAL A 159 25.34 -9.63 -0.73
C VAL A 159 26.78 -9.09 -0.77
N PHE A 160 27.17 -8.38 0.29
CA PHE A 160 28.50 -7.82 0.50
C PHE A 160 29.14 -8.38 1.77
N MET A 161 30.48 -8.38 1.79
CA MET A 161 31.29 -8.84 2.91
C MET A 161 32.48 -7.91 3.13
N ALA A 162 32.88 -7.74 4.39
CA ALA A 162 34.07 -6.98 4.77
C ALA A 162 34.72 -7.56 6.03
N ASP A 163 36.03 -7.30 6.17
CA ASP A 163 36.74 -7.52 7.43
C ASP A 163 36.41 -6.37 8.39
N LEU A 164 36.22 -6.68 9.67
CA LEU A 164 36.12 -5.66 10.72
C LEU A 164 37.43 -5.61 11.51
N ARG A 165 38.15 -4.49 11.39
CA ARG A 165 39.39 -4.23 12.15
C ARG A 165 39.29 -2.88 12.83
N SER A 166 39.60 -2.84 14.13
CA SER A 166 39.61 -1.61 14.92
C SER A 166 38.32 -0.78 14.79
N GLY A 167 37.17 -1.47 14.67
CA GLY A 167 35.85 -0.86 14.51
C GLY A 167 35.64 -0.15 13.16
N ALA A 168 36.33 -0.55 12.11
CA ALA A 168 36.14 -0.07 10.75
C ALA A 168 36.05 -1.25 9.76
N LEU A 169 35.28 -1.07 8.70
CA LEU A 169 35.20 -2.04 7.60
C LEU A 169 36.40 -1.87 6.67
N GLU A 170 37.08 -2.98 6.37
CA GLU A 170 38.17 -3.08 5.41
C GLU A 170 37.84 -4.15 4.36
N ASN A 171 38.44 -4.04 3.18
CA ASN A 171 38.28 -5.03 2.09
C ASN A 171 36.82 -5.31 1.69
N VAL A 172 35.97 -4.26 1.69
CA VAL A 172 34.56 -4.36 1.28
C VAL A 172 34.48 -4.93 -0.14
N THR A 173 33.83 -6.09 -0.26
CA THR A 173 33.72 -6.83 -1.52
C THR A 173 32.30 -7.35 -1.71
N ARG A 174 31.80 -7.27 -2.95
CA ARG A 174 30.53 -7.91 -3.35
C ARG A 174 30.74 -9.41 -3.54
N LEU A 175 29.88 -10.23 -2.95
CA LEU A 175 29.93 -11.69 -3.08
C LEU A 175 29.11 -12.20 -4.26
N THR A 176 27.88 -11.70 -4.43
CA THR A 176 26.96 -12.19 -5.46
C THR A 176 27.08 -11.41 -6.77
N GLY A 177 26.79 -12.11 -7.87
CA GLY A 177 26.77 -11.54 -9.23
C GLY A 177 25.47 -10.78 -9.52
N GLU A 178 25.33 -10.31 -10.77
CA GLU A 178 24.05 -9.79 -11.26
C GLU A 178 23.65 -10.61 -12.48
N THR A 179 22.44 -11.15 -12.46
CA THR A 179 21.90 -11.96 -13.55
C THR A 179 20.55 -11.41 -13.96
N LYS A 180 20.36 -11.14 -15.25
CA LYS A 180 19.06 -10.84 -15.83
C LYS A 180 18.37 -12.14 -16.22
N SER A 181 17.25 -12.45 -15.59
CA SER A 181 16.44 -13.62 -15.88
C SER A 181 15.80 -13.53 -17.27
N SER A 182 15.71 -14.68 -17.94
CA SER A 182 14.93 -14.84 -19.17
C SER A 182 13.46 -15.17 -18.90
N LEU A 183 13.09 -15.36 -17.64
CA LEU A 183 11.74 -15.71 -17.24
C LEU A 183 10.82 -14.48 -17.22
N PRO A 184 9.53 -14.62 -17.58
CA PRO A 184 8.58 -13.53 -17.59
C PRO A 184 8.09 -13.22 -16.17
N ARG A 185 8.93 -12.55 -15.37
CA ARG A 185 8.59 -12.10 -14.01
C ARG A 185 7.72 -10.84 -14.09
N TYR A 186 6.49 -10.93 -13.58
CA TYR A 186 5.52 -9.84 -13.63
C TYR A 186 5.66 -8.86 -12.46
N TYR A 187 5.48 -9.36 -11.22
CA TYR A 187 5.59 -8.54 -10.01
C TYR A 187 7.03 -8.26 -9.57
N TYR A 188 7.97 -9.09 -10.03
CA TYR A 188 9.35 -9.07 -9.59
C TYR A 188 10.27 -8.58 -10.69
N SER A 189 11.42 -8.06 -10.27
CA SER A 189 12.50 -7.63 -11.14
C SER A 189 12.89 -8.65 -12.19
N ALA A 190 13.24 -8.16 -13.38
CA ALA A 190 13.91 -8.98 -14.38
C ALA A 190 15.32 -9.43 -13.94
N TYR A 191 15.86 -8.84 -12.87
CA TYR A 191 17.14 -9.24 -12.29
C TYR A 191 16.92 -10.15 -11.08
N ASP A 192 17.89 -11.02 -10.83
CA ASP A 192 17.90 -11.81 -9.60
C ASP A 192 18.19 -10.89 -8.41
N MET A 193 17.49 -11.15 -7.30
CA MET A 193 17.73 -10.51 -6.01
C MET A 193 18.48 -11.46 -5.08
N GLU A 194 19.28 -10.91 -4.16
CA GLU A 194 19.88 -11.69 -3.07
C GLU A 194 19.66 -11.02 -1.70
N ILE A 195 18.93 -11.72 -0.82
CA ILE A 195 18.52 -11.21 0.49
C ILE A 195 18.76 -12.23 1.62
N ASN A 196 18.57 -11.82 2.87
CA ASN A 196 18.68 -12.63 4.09
C ASN A 196 19.98 -13.45 4.23
N PRO A 197 21.18 -12.84 4.12
CA PRO A 197 22.43 -13.56 4.24
C PRO A 197 22.63 -14.10 5.67
N VAL A 198 23.20 -15.30 5.79
CA VAL A 198 23.62 -15.90 7.07
C VAL A 198 24.84 -16.80 6.89
N TRP A 199 25.76 -16.74 7.85
CA TRP A 199 26.95 -17.60 7.86
C TRP A 199 26.61 -19.03 8.28
N THR A 200 27.23 -20.01 7.63
CA THR A 200 27.35 -21.33 8.25
C THR A 200 28.14 -21.23 9.54
N ARG A 201 27.85 -22.10 10.51
CA ARG A 201 28.50 -22.06 11.84
C ARG A 201 30.02 -22.30 11.79
N ASP A 202 30.52 -22.91 10.72
CA ASP A 202 31.96 -23.06 10.49
C ASP A 202 32.62 -21.85 9.79
N GLY A 203 31.83 -20.85 9.39
CA GLY A 203 32.28 -19.59 8.79
C GLY A 203 32.79 -19.72 7.35
N LYS A 204 32.56 -20.85 6.66
CA LYS A 204 33.10 -21.10 5.32
C LYS A 204 32.14 -20.76 4.19
N GLU A 205 30.84 -20.84 4.45
CA GLU A 205 29.80 -20.63 3.46
C GLU A 205 28.79 -19.58 3.94
N ILE A 206 28.14 -18.93 2.98
CA ILE A 206 27.03 -18.01 3.19
C ILE A 206 25.79 -18.63 2.55
N LEU A 207 24.71 -18.64 3.31
CA LEU A 207 23.37 -18.88 2.80
C LEU A 207 22.68 -17.54 2.52
N PHE A 208 21.95 -17.43 1.43
CA PHE A 208 21.10 -16.28 1.08
C PHE A 208 19.85 -16.76 0.34
N VAL A 209 18.82 -15.93 0.29
CA VAL A 209 17.57 -16.19 -0.44
C VAL A 209 17.64 -15.50 -1.80
N SER A 210 17.23 -16.20 -2.86
CA SER A 210 17.24 -15.66 -4.23
C SER A 210 16.18 -16.29 -5.13
N ASN A 211 15.56 -15.45 -5.97
CA ASN A 211 14.56 -15.83 -6.97
C ASN A 211 15.15 -16.35 -8.28
N ARG A 212 16.47 -16.59 -8.34
CA ARG A 212 17.13 -17.15 -9.52
C ARG A 212 16.44 -18.41 -10.02
N GLY A 213 16.13 -18.45 -11.31
CA GLY A 213 15.49 -19.60 -11.94
C GLY A 213 13.98 -19.73 -11.67
N HIS A 214 13.39 -18.82 -10.90
CA HIS A 214 11.97 -18.85 -10.53
C HIS A 214 11.21 -17.63 -11.06
N ILE A 215 9.93 -17.82 -11.40
CA ILE A 215 9.07 -16.79 -12.03
C ILE A 215 8.38 -15.92 -10.96
N HIS A 216 7.97 -16.55 -9.86
CA HIS A 216 7.21 -15.91 -8.80
C HIS A 216 8.03 -15.92 -7.53
N GLY A 217 7.89 -14.84 -6.76
CA GLY A 217 8.33 -14.78 -5.39
C GLY A 217 9.77 -14.36 -5.16
N THR A 218 10.18 -14.51 -3.90
CA THR A 218 11.54 -14.25 -3.39
C THR A 218 12.49 -15.42 -3.58
N GLY A 219 11.97 -16.61 -3.83
CA GLY A 219 12.75 -17.77 -4.26
C GLY A 219 13.35 -18.62 -3.16
N GLY A 220 14.26 -19.51 -3.56
CA GLY A 220 14.84 -20.55 -2.71
C GLY A 220 16.03 -20.10 -1.88
N PHE A 221 16.53 -21.05 -1.09
CA PHE A 221 17.71 -20.93 -0.26
C PHE A 221 18.96 -21.39 -1.03
N TRP A 222 19.94 -20.51 -1.16
CA TRP A 222 21.17 -20.74 -1.91
C TRP A 222 22.38 -20.70 -0.99
N LEU A 223 23.29 -21.67 -1.15
CA LEU A 223 24.53 -21.74 -0.40
C LEU A 223 25.72 -21.51 -1.34
N MET A 224 26.68 -20.69 -0.90
CA MET A 224 27.94 -20.46 -1.62
C MET A 224 29.11 -20.34 -0.65
N LYS A 225 30.33 -20.56 -1.14
CA LYS A 225 31.53 -20.22 -0.36
C LYS A 225 31.57 -18.72 -0.07
N ALA A 226 32.09 -18.34 1.09
CA ALA A 226 32.27 -16.95 1.50
C ALA A 226 33.45 -16.26 0.77
N GLU A 227 33.47 -16.38 -0.56
CA GLU A 227 34.52 -15.92 -1.45
C GLU A 227 33.87 -15.27 -2.70
N PRO A 228 34.37 -14.12 -3.18
CA PRO A 228 33.81 -13.46 -4.36
C PRO A 228 33.83 -14.36 -5.60
N GLY A 229 32.72 -14.42 -6.32
CA GLY A 229 32.60 -15.20 -7.56
C GLY A 229 32.48 -16.71 -7.36
N ALA A 230 32.30 -17.19 -6.12
CA ALA A 230 31.97 -18.59 -5.88
C ALA A 230 30.58 -18.93 -6.45
N GLU A 231 30.47 -20.09 -7.10
CA GLU A 231 29.20 -20.55 -7.65
C GLU A 231 28.23 -20.96 -6.53
N PRO A 232 27.02 -20.37 -6.46
CA PRO A 232 26.01 -20.75 -5.51
C PRO A 232 25.23 -22.00 -5.95
N ARG A 233 24.74 -22.78 -4.99
CA ARG A 233 23.84 -23.93 -5.22
C ARG A 233 22.55 -23.78 -4.43
N GLU A 234 21.43 -24.07 -5.06
CA GLU A 234 20.13 -24.13 -4.38
C GLU A 234 20.09 -25.39 -3.50
N ILE A 235 19.68 -25.24 -2.24
CA ILE A 235 19.55 -26.36 -1.30
C ILE A 235 18.09 -26.73 -1.03
N HIS A 236 17.18 -25.78 -1.25
CA HIS A 236 15.74 -25.92 -1.07
C HIS A 236 15.02 -24.75 -1.74
N TYR A 237 13.95 -25.03 -2.47
CA TYR A 237 13.08 -24.00 -3.02
C TYR A 237 11.79 -23.94 -2.20
N GLU A 238 11.47 -22.76 -1.70
CA GLU A 238 10.22 -22.51 -0.99
C GLU A 238 9.91 -21.01 -1.05
N GLU A 239 8.71 -20.65 -1.48
CA GLU A 239 8.33 -19.24 -1.52
C GLU A 239 7.95 -18.73 -0.12
N THR A 240 8.53 -17.60 0.29
CA THR A 240 8.42 -17.06 1.65
C THR A 240 7.96 -15.60 1.72
N SER A 241 7.58 -15.02 0.58
CA SER A 241 7.11 -13.64 0.42
C SER A 241 7.98 -12.61 1.16
N TRP A 242 9.31 -12.65 0.94
CA TRP A 242 10.33 -11.76 1.54
C TRP A 242 10.60 -11.94 3.05
N LYS A 243 9.91 -12.88 3.72
CA LYS A 243 9.94 -13.01 5.18
C LYS A 243 10.81 -14.17 5.70
N ALA A 244 11.49 -14.94 4.84
CA ALA A 244 12.27 -16.13 5.21
C ALA A 244 13.16 -15.99 6.46
N ARG A 245 14.05 -14.99 6.47
CA ARG A 245 14.97 -14.66 7.60
C ARG A 245 15.65 -15.89 8.25
N PRO A 246 16.36 -16.74 7.50
CA PRO A 246 16.91 -17.99 8.01
C PRO A 246 17.99 -17.79 9.09
N ASP A 247 18.13 -18.81 9.94
CA ASP A 247 19.20 -18.95 10.93
C ASP A 247 19.62 -20.42 11.12
N PHE A 248 20.92 -20.67 11.28
CA PHE A 248 21.44 -22.02 11.54
C PHE A 248 21.43 -22.34 13.02
N SER A 249 21.13 -23.59 13.39
CA SER A 249 21.31 -24.05 14.77
C SER A 249 22.78 -23.96 15.21
N PRO A 250 23.10 -23.82 16.51
CA PRO A 250 24.48 -23.63 16.97
C PRO A 250 25.44 -24.77 16.61
N ASP A 251 24.93 -26.00 16.49
CA ASP A 251 25.67 -27.18 16.02
C ASP A 251 25.83 -27.23 14.48
N GLY A 252 25.21 -26.32 13.75
CA GLY A 252 25.25 -26.23 12.28
C GLY A 252 24.49 -27.34 11.56
N SER A 253 23.69 -28.15 12.26
CA SER A 253 23.01 -29.32 11.67
C SER A 253 21.65 -28.98 11.06
N ARG A 254 21.00 -27.91 11.51
CA ARG A 254 19.64 -27.51 11.13
C ARG A 254 19.57 -26.03 10.75
N MET A 255 18.55 -25.67 10.00
CA MET A 255 18.17 -24.31 9.67
C MET A 255 16.72 -24.07 10.07
N ILE A 256 16.44 -22.92 10.68
CA ILE A 256 15.09 -22.42 10.94
C ILE A 256 14.80 -21.22 10.03
N TYR A 257 13.56 -21.07 9.59
CA TYR A 257 13.11 -19.96 8.76
C TYR A 257 11.59 -19.76 8.89
N SER A 258 11.11 -18.64 8.38
CA SER A 258 9.69 -18.29 8.30
C SER A 258 9.15 -18.62 6.91
N SER A 259 8.00 -19.27 6.82
CA SER A 259 7.35 -19.58 5.55
C SER A 259 5.86 -19.87 5.73
N TYR A 260 5.10 -19.65 4.66
CA TYR A 260 3.69 -20.00 4.61
C TYR A 260 3.45 -21.40 4.03
N LEU A 261 4.37 -21.97 3.24
CA LEU A 261 4.23 -23.28 2.55
C LEU A 261 2.79 -23.61 2.08
N GLY A 262 2.16 -22.68 1.35
CA GLY A 262 0.80 -22.81 0.83
C GLY A 262 -0.34 -22.55 1.82
N ARG A 263 -0.06 -22.07 3.04
CA ARG A 263 -1.05 -21.54 4.01
C ARG A 263 -1.19 -20.03 3.87
N GLN A 264 -2.13 -19.43 4.63
CA GLN A 264 -2.37 -17.98 4.59
C GLN A 264 -1.32 -17.15 5.35
N TRP A 265 -0.67 -17.73 6.35
CA TRP A 265 0.18 -17.04 7.32
C TRP A 265 1.58 -17.65 7.40
N GLN A 266 2.56 -16.83 7.77
CA GLN A 266 3.94 -17.23 7.92
C GLN A 266 4.16 -17.92 9.27
N ASN A 267 4.56 -19.18 9.25
CA ASN A 267 4.91 -19.92 10.46
C ASN A 267 6.37 -20.36 10.42
N LEU A 268 6.86 -20.93 11.51
CA LEU A 268 8.25 -21.38 11.62
C LEU A 268 8.40 -22.78 11.03
N TRP A 269 9.45 -22.95 10.24
CA TRP A 269 9.83 -24.22 9.63
C TRP A 269 11.29 -24.54 9.95
N VAL A 270 11.58 -25.83 10.07
CA VAL A 270 12.93 -26.34 10.34
C VAL A 270 13.30 -27.43 9.34
N MET A 271 14.53 -27.38 8.84
CA MET A 271 15.07 -28.36 7.89
C MET A 271 16.55 -28.67 8.18
N PRO A 272 17.13 -29.75 7.61
CA PRO A 272 18.56 -30.01 7.68
C PRO A 272 19.38 -28.89 6.99
N ALA A 273 20.50 -28.48 7.58
CA ALA A 273 21.31 -27.35 7.10
C ALA A 273 21.89 -27.52 5.68
N LYS A 274 21.93 -28.76 5.15
CA LYS A 274 22.48 -29.06 3.82
C LYS A 274 21.43 -29.20 2.72
N GLY A 275 20.15 -29.00 3.04
CA GLY A 275 19.02 -29.35 2.16
C GLY A 275 18.30 -30.61 2.65
N GLY A 276 17.02 -30.74 2.31
CA GLY A 276 16.15 -31.85 2.68
C GLY A 276 14.74 -31.39 3.05
N ASP A 277 13.92 -32.33 3.52
CA ASP A 277 12.52 -32.05 3.85
C ASP A 277 12.40 -31.10 5.06
N ALA A 278 11.50 -30.13 4.94
CA ALA A 278 11.15 -29.20 5.99
C ALA A 278 9.97 -29.71 6.83
N PHE A 279 10.00 -29.40 8.13
CA PHE A 279 8.90 -29.66 9.05
C PHE A 279 8.43 -28.37 9.73
N PRO A 280 7.11 -28.21 9.93
CA PRO A 280 6.58 -27.07 10.65
C PRO A 280 6.93 -27.19 12.14
N LEU A 281 7.37 -26.08 12.72
CA LEU A 281 7.68 -25.92 14.14
C LEU A 281 6.60 -25.14 14.89
N SER A 282 5.84 -24.31 14.20
CA SER A 282 4.67 -23.61 14.73
C SER A 282 3.47 -23.73 13.80
N TYR A 283 2.28 -23.50 14.37
CA TYR A 283 1.00 -23.56 13.68
C TYR A 283 0.10 -22.45 14.20
N GLY A 284 -0.47 -21.67 13.30
CA GLY A 284 -1.42 -20.64 13.68
C GLY A 284 -1.74 -19.65 12.58
N ASP A 285 -2.84 -18.94 12.77
CA ASP A 285 -3.32 -17.94 11.81
C ASP A 285 -2.67 -16.57 12.04
N TRP A 286 -1.36 -16.54 12.23
CA TRP A 286 -0.58 -15.32 12.46
C TRP A 286 0.81 -15.48 11.88
N ASP A 287 1.51 -14.35 11.68
CA ASP A 287 2.87 -14.35 11.19
C ASP A 287 3.88 -14.50 12.35
N GLU A 288 4.89 -15.33 12.13
CA GLU A 288 6.09 -15.49 12.94
C GLU A 288 7.32 -15.30 12.07
N THR A 289 8.09 -14.24 12.34
CA THR A 289 9.23 -13.80 11.52
C THR A 289 10.49 -13.60 12.35
N ASN A 290 11.63 -13.46 11.68
CA ASN A 290 12.94 -13.25 12.31
C ASN A 290 13.32 -14.30 13.39
N PRO A 291 13.20 -15.61 13.10
CA PRO A 291 13.61 -16.62 14.07
C PRO A 291 15.12 -16.59 14.32
N ARG A 292 15.52 -16.73 15.60
CA ARG A 292 16.92 -16.82 16.02
C ARG A 292 17.13 -17.90 17.07
N TRP A 293 18.13 -18.75 16.84
CA TRP A 293 18.60 -19.71 17.83
C TRP A 293 19.36 -19.02 18.95
N SER A 294 19.09 -19.41 20.19
CA SER A 294 19.97 -19.05 21.29
C SER A 294 21.35 -19.68 21.09
N PRO A 295 22.45 -19.02 21.51
CA PRO A 295 23.80 -19.56 21.39
C PRO A 295 24.00 -20.94 22.01
N ASP A 296 23.27 -21.26 23.09
CA ASP A 296 23.26 -22.58 23.74
C ASP A 296 22.41 -23.64 23.01
N GLY A 297 21.62 -23.25 22.01
CA GLY A 297 20.75 -24.13 21.22
C GLY A 297 19.48 -24.59 21.93
N ALA A 298 19.21 -24.11 23.14
CA ALA A 298 18.09 -24.54 23.96
C ALA A 298 16.77 -23.81 23.64
N LYS A 299 16.84 -22.61 23.03
CA LYS A 299 15.69 -21.76 22.75
C LYS A 299 15.72 -21.17 21.34
N ILE A 300 14.54 -20.75 20.90
CA ILE A 300 14.32 -19.98 19.69
C ILE A 300 13.53 -18.73 20.09
N ALA A 301 14.02 -17.55 19.71
CA ALA A 301 13.27 -16.30 19.80
C ALA A 301 12.70 -15.93 18.43
N VAL A 302 11.50 -15.37 18.42
CA VAL A 302 10.78 -15.00 17.20
C VAL A 302 9.96 -13.73 17.43
N VAL A 303 9.78 -12.93 16.38
CA VAL A 303 8.81 -11.83 16.36
C VAL A 303 7.48 -12.36 15.83
N SER A 304 6.42 -12.24 16.62
CA SER A 304 5.07 -12.70 16.27
C SER A 304 4.09 -11.54 16.26
N ASN A 305 3.10 -11.56 15.36
CA ASN A 305 1.96 -10.64 15.38
C ASN A 305 0.66 -11.31 15.88
N GLN A 306 0.76 -12.41 16.64
CA GLN A 306 -0.37 -13.19 17.11
C GLN A 306 -1.45 -12.38 17.86
N SER A 307 -1.05 -11.35 18.62
CA SER A 307 -1.97 -10.44 19.33
C SER A 307 -2.52 -9.31 18.47
N GLY A 308 -2.15 -9.23 17.19
CA GLY A 308 -2.40 -8.11 16.29
C GLY A 308 -1.18 -7.19 16.12
N TRP A 309 -0.45 -6.95 17.21
CA TRP A 309 0.80 -6.16 17.22
C TRP A 309 2.04 -7.06 17.31
N THR A 310 3.21 -6.50 16.99
CA THR A 310 4.49 -7.23 17.02
C THR A 310 4.97 -7.46 18.47
N GLU A 311 5.31 -8.70 18.81
CA GLU A 311 5.79 -9.13 20.12
C GLU A 311 6.95 -10.13 19.98
N ILE A 312 7.76 -10.30 21.02
CA ILE A 312 8.78 -11.37 21.05
C ILE A 312 8.26 -12.57 21.84
N TYR A 313 8.32 -13.74 21.23
CA TYR A 313 8.13 -15.03 21.89
C TYR A 313 9.44 -15.79 21.97
N CYS A 314 9.68 -16.43 23.11
CA CYS A 314 10.79 -17.35 23.31
C CYS A 314 10.22 -18.75 23.57
N GLN A 315 10.58 -19.70 22.70
CA GLN A 315 10.20 -21.10 22.86
C GLN A 315 11.42 -21.98 23.07
N SER A 316 11.26 -23.05 23.85
CA SER A 316 12.28 -24.10 23.93
C SER A 316 12.36 -24.83 22.59
N THR A 317 13.56 -25.26 22.19
CA THR A 317 13.79 -26.02 20.95
C THR A 317 12.92 -27.27 20.81
N GLN A 318 12.56 -27.90 21.92
CA GLN A 318 11.71 -29.11 21.96
C GLN A 318 10.21 -28.80 22.13
N GLY A 319 9.81 -27.52 22.12
CA GLY A 319 8.41 -27.10 22.28
C GLY A 319 7.82 -27.24 23.70
N ALA A 320 8.61 -27.65 24.71
CA ALA A 320 8.15 -27.80 26.09
C ALA A 320 7.64 -26.51 26.74
N THR A 321 8.17 -25.35 26.35
CA THR A 321 7.73 -24.04 26.84
C THR A 321 7.69 -23.02 25.71
N ARG A 322 6.71 -22.11 25.72
CA ARG A 322 6.63 -20.93 24.87
C ARG A 322 6.10 -19.76 25.69
N ASN A 323 6.92 -18.72 25.87
CA ASN A 323 6.59 -17.57 26.71
C ASN A 323 6.80 -16.26 25.93
N ARG A 324 5.88 -15.31 26.12
CA ARG A 324 6.04 -13.94 25.63
C ARG A 324 7.08 -13.21 26.49
N LEU A 325 7.99 -12.45 25.86
CA LEU A 325 8.87 -11.52 26.56
C LEU A 325 8.08 -10.25 26.90
N VAL A 326 7.63 -10.14 28.15
CA VAL A 326 6.82 -9.01 28.62
C VAL A 326 7.72 -7.84 29.03
N THR A 327 7.43 -6.64 28.51
CA THR A 327 8.04 -5.39 28.99
C THR A 327 7.05 -4.67 29.90
N GLU A 328 7.35 -4.62 31.19
CA GLU A 328 6.57 -3.90 32.20
C GLU A 328 7.10 -2.48 32.43
N LYS A 329 8.41 -2.26 32.19
CA LYS A 329 9.06 -0.97 32.40
C LYS A 329 10.10 -0.68 31.33
N ARG A 330 10.01 0.50 30.71
CA ARG A 330 11.01 1.02 29.77
C ARG A 330 11.96 2.01 30.48
N ARG A 331 13.26 1.73 30.47
CA ARG A 331 14.32 2.63 30.97
C ARG A 331 14.99 3.34 29.79
N TYR A 332 14.59 4.58 29.57
CA TYR A 332 15.12 5.44 28.50
C TYR A 332 16.51 6.00 28.83
N MET A 333 17.31 6.29 27.79
CA MET A 333 18.62 6.96 27.95
C MET A 333 18.48 8.43 28.33
N ARG A 334 17.40 9.07 27.86
CA ARG A 334 17.02 10.45 28.21
C ARG A 334 15.70 10.48 28.96
N PRO A 335 15.46 11.47 29.83
CA PRO A 335 14.16 11.66 30.46
C PRO A 335 13.04 11.72 29.41
N ARG A 336 11.89 11.15 29.74
CA ARG A 336 10.65 11.25 28.96
C ARG A 336 9.58 11.98 29.75
N THR A 337 8.69 12.63 29.03
CA THR A 337 7.51 13.31 29.55
C THR A 337 6.28 12.81 28.81
N GLU A 338 5.17 12.71 29.52
CA GLU A 338 3.90 12.28 28.99
C GLU A 338 3.15 13.44 28.32
N ILE A 339 2.62 13.18 27.12
CA ILE A 339 1.55 13.97 26.51
C ILE A 339 0.29 13.12 26.50
N THR A 340 -0.80 13.67 27.02
CA THR A 340 -2.14 13.09 26.90
C THR A 340 -2.94 13.90 25.89
N LEU A 341 -3.38 13.28 24.81
CA LEU A 341 -4.35 13.87 23.89
C LEU A 341 -5.73 13.43 24.36
N ARG A 342 -6.57 14.35 24.81
CA ARG A 342 -7.96 14.06 25.18
C ARG A 342 -8.89 14.55 24.09
N ALA A 343 -9.61 13.63 23.47
CA ALA A 343 -10.64 14.01 22.51
C ALA A 343 -11.71 14.84 23.23
N LYS A 344 -12.04 16.02 22.69
CA LYS A 344 -13.30 16.69 23.05
C LYS A 344 -14.45 15.88 22.47
N LEU A 345 -15.59 15.89 23.17
CA LEU A 345 -16.86 15.45 22.60
C LEU A 345 -17.17 16.33 21.37
N PHE A 346 -17.03 15.79 20.16
CA PHE A 346 -17.45 16.48 18.94
C PHE A 346 -18.88 16.04 18.60
N ALA A 347 -19.77 17.01 18.41
CA ALA A 347 -21.23 16.78 18.34
C ALA A 347 -21.80 15.94 19.50
N GLY A 348 -21.13 15.90 20.65
CA GLY A 348 -21.56 15.14 21.83
C GLY A 348 -21.08 13.68 21.90
N ALA A 349 -20.13 13.23 21.07
CA ALA A 349 -19.58 11.87 21.10
C ALA A 349 -18.04 11.83 21.10
N PHE A 350 -17.46 10.83 21.76
CA PHE A 350 -16.04 10.47 21.64
C PHE A 350 -15.84 9.62 20.39
N ARG A 351 -14.73 9.82 19.67
CA ARG A 351 -14.45 9.12 18.41
C ARG A 351 -12.99 8.72 18.28
N PHE A 352 -12.73 7.73 17.43
CA PHE A 352 -11.36 7.44 17.02
C PHE A 352 -10.79 8.54 16.10
N ASN A 353 -9.48 8.77 16.18
CA ASN A 353 -8.79 9.83 15.46
C ASN A 353 -7.47 9.31 14.87
N ARG A 354 -7.04 9.94 13.78
CA ARG A 354 -5.68 9.80 13.25
C ARG A 354 -4.78 10.85 13.86
N ILE A 355 -3.61 10.45 14.35
CA ILE A 355 -2.71 11.29 15.13
C ILE A 355 -1.29 11.19 14.59
N SER A 356 -0.61 12.33 14.50
CA SER A 356 0.84 12.41 14.25
C SER A 356 1.53 13.26 15.31
N VAL A 357 2.57 12.70 15.96
CA VAL A 357 3.37 13.39 16.98
C VAL A 357 4.85 13.32 16.56
N VAL A 358 5.43 14.48 16.25
CA VAL A 358 6.83 14.58 15.78
C VAL A 358 7.61 15.63 16.57
N ASP A 359 8.90 15.38 16.80
CA ASP A 359 9.79 16.41 17.35
C ASP A 359 10.35 17.35 16.26
N ASP A 360 11.18 18.31 16.69
CA ASP A 360 11.83 19.30 15.82
C ASP A 360 12.86 18.71 14.84
N GLN A 361 13.29 17.46 15.06
CA GLN A 361 14.15 16.70 14.14
C GLN A 361 13.34 15.85 13.16
N GLY A 362 12.01 15.83 13.31
CA GLY A 362 11.10 15.03 12.50
C GLY A 362 10.97 13.58 12.96
N ARG A 363 11.51 13.22 14.13
CA ARG A 363 11.35 11.86 14.68
C ARG A 363 9.94 11.70 15.23
N PHE A 364 9.32 10.57 14.88
CA PHE A 364 7.95 10.22 15.24
C PHE A 364 7.83 9.51 16.60
N TYR A 365 6.72 9.75 17.30
CA TYR A 365 6.37 9.13 18.58
C TYR A 365 4.92 8.65 18.57
N ALA A 366 4.69 7.48 19.17
CA ALA A 366 3.38 6.84 19.29
C ALA A 366 3.19 6.23 20.70
N PRO A 367 1.96 5.85 21.07
CA PRO A 367 1.69 5.04 22.25
C PRO A 367 2.48 3.72 22.24
N GLU A 368 2.73 3.14 23.41
CA GLU A 368 3.58 1.94 23.54
C GLU A 368 3.04 0.72 22.77
N ASN A 369 1.73 0.68 22.54
CA ASN A 369 0.98 -0.38 21.87
C ASN A 369 0.25 0.10 20.60
N GLY A 370 0.44 1.34 20.16
CA GLY A 370 -0.24 1.87 18.97
C GLY A 370 0.39 1.37 17.67
N TRP A 371 -0.42 1.06 16.66
CA TRP A 371 0.11 0.73 15.33
C TRP A 371 0.62 1.97 14.63
N ILE A 372 1.83 1.88 14.08
CA ILE A 372 2.49 2.99 13.39
C ILE A 372 2.39 2.73 11.90
N PHE A 373 1.90 3.74 11.20
CA PHE A 373 1.75 3.76 9.75
C PHE A 373 2.65 4.82 9.15
N ALA A 374 3.06 4.62 7.90
CA ALA A 374 3.98 5.48 7.19
C ALA A 374 3.61 5.56 5.70
N ASP A 375 3.44 6.76 5.20
CA ASP A 375 3.16 6.95 3.78
C ASP A 375 4.39 6.65 2.89
N ASP A 376 4.18 6.12 1.68
CA ASP A 376 5.21 5.68 0.73
C ASP A 376 5.84 6.77 -0.16
N GLY A 377 5.39 8.02 -0.01
CA GLY A 377 5.98 9.19 -0.63
C GLY A 377 5.81 10.47 0.20
N TYR A 378 6.81 11.36 0.16
CA TYR A 378 6.74 12.60 0.94
C TYR A 378 7.45 13.78 0.28
N ASP A 379 7.15 15.00 0.73
CA ASP A 379 7.96 16.18 0.41
C ASP A 379 9.01 16.39 1.52
N GLY A 380 10.29 16.25 1.15
CA GLY A 380 11.43 16.49 2.05
C GLY A 380 11.56 17.93 2.54
N LYS A 381 10.82 18.89 1.94
CA LYS A 381 10.72 20.27 2.43
C LYS A 381 9.75 20.41 3.59
N GLU A 382 8.74 19.53 3.69
CA GLU A 382 7.74 19.57 4.75
C GLU A 382 8.18 18.79 6.00
N GLN A 383 8.92 17.71 5.82
CA GLN A 383 9.37 16.81 6.88
C GLN A 383 10.63 16.03 6.47
N ALA A 384 11.41 15.58 7.46
CA ALA A 384 12.69 14.90 7.22
C ALA A 384 12.53 13.44 6.79
N PHE A 385 11.54 12.75 7.35
CA PHE A 385 11.17 11.36 7.09
C PHE A 385 9.79 11.31 6.45
N GLU A 386 9.38 10.13 5.97
CA GLU A 386 7.98 9.86 5.60
C GLU A 386 6.97 10.28 6.69
N SER A 387 5.75 10.64 6.26
CA SER A 387 4.66 10.98 7.18
C SER A 387 4.20 9.76 7.95
N HIS A 388 4.53 9.75 9.24
CA HIS A 388 4.08 8.72 10.16
C HIS A 388 2.81 9.16 10.89
N TYR A 389 1.95 8.20 11.20
CA TYR A 389 0.74 8.40 11.98
C TYR A 389 0.33 7.13 12.73
N PHE A 390 -0.56 7.27 13.72
CA PHE A 390 -1.25 6.15 14.36
C PHE A 390 -2.74 6.47 14.51
N TYR A 391 -3.55 5.43 14.68
CA TYR A 391 -4.95 5.58 15.08
C TYR A 391 -5.06 5.50 16.61
N SER A 392 -5.88 6.34 17.22
CA SER A 392 -6.15 6.23 18.65
C SER A 392 -6.77 4.86 18.97
N GLU A 393 -6.29 4.19 20.01
CA GLU A 393 -6.84 2.91 20.48
C GLU A 393 -8.00 3.11 21.48
N ASP A 394 -8.10 4.29 22.08
CA ASP A 394 -9.18 4.70 22.97
C ASP A 394 -9.75 6.04 22.45
N VAL A 395 -11.07 6.08 22.30
CA VAL A 395 -11.81 7.26 21.83
C VAL A 395 -11.72 8.47 22.77
N ARG A 396 -11.32 8.27 24.02
CA ARG A 396 -11.24 9.32 25.05
C ARG A 396 -9.86 9.94 25.13
N GLU A 397 -8.81 9.13 25.11
CA GLU A 397 -7.45 9.63 25.23
C GLU A 397 -6.38 8.77 24.57
N ALA A 398 -5.33 9.43 24.08
CA ALA A 398 -4.10 8.80 23.64
C ALA A 398 -2.93 9.31 24.48
N VAL A 399 -2.13 8.40 25.04
CA VAL A 399 -0.98 8.71 25.90
C VAL A 399 0.32 8.42 25.17
N ILE A 400 1.18 9.43 25.04
CA ILE A 400 2.43 9.36 24.28
C ILE A 400 3.61 9.81 25.16
N GLN A 401 4.69 9.05 25.13
CA GLN A 401 5.95 9.39 25.82
C GLN A 401 6.91 10.07 24.85
N VAL A 402 7.28 11.32 25.12
CA VAL A 402 8.15 12.15 24.26
C VAL A 402 9.38 12.66 25.02
N PRO A 403 10.49 13.02 24.34
CA PRO A 403 11.55 13.78 24.98
C PRO A 403 11.10 15.23 25.30
N PRO A 404 11.77 15.90 26.24
CA PRO A 404 11.69 17.35 26.36
C PRO A 404 12.15 18.03 25.06
N GLY A 405 11.45 19.08 24.64
CA GLY A 405 11.70 19.78 23.38
C GLY A 405 10.42 20.29 22.73
N LYS A 406 10.53 20.78 21.49
CA LYS A 406 9.39 21.19 20.70
C LYS A 406 8.74 19.98 20.05
N ILE A 407 7.46 19.78 20.31
CA ILE A 407 6.67 18.69 19.76
C ILE A 407 5.52 19.26 18.95
N ARG A 408 5.40 18.83 17.69
CA ARG A 408 4.25 19.12 16.83
C ARG A 408 3.26 17.97 16.95
N VAL A 409 2.02 18.31 17.27
CA VAL A 409 0.89 17.38 17.35
C VAL A 409 -0.11 17.73 16.26
N ARG A 410 -0.51 16.72 15.49
CA ARG A 410 -1.54 16.81 14.46
C ARG A 410 -2.62 15.77 14.72
N VAL A 411 -3.88 16.16 14.56
CA VAL A 411 -5.04 15.27 14.74
C VAL A 411 -6.02 15.52 13.61
N SER A 412 -6.56 14.46 13.02
CA SER A 412 -7.56 14.52 11.94
C SER A 412 -8.62 13.44 12.07
N HIS A 413 -9.82 13.74 11.59
CA HIS A 413 -10.97 12.82 11.50
C HIS A 413 -11.75 13.12 10.22
N GLY A 414 -11.83 12.13 9.32
CA GLY A 414 -12.55 12.28 8.03
C GLY A 414 -12.15 13.49 7.17
N LEU A 415 -13.06 13.86 6.25
CA LEU A 415 -12.91 14.99 5.32
C LEU A 415 -13.89 16.14 5.60
N ALA A 416 -14.81 15.99 6.56
CA ALA A 416 -15.78 17.02 6.93
C ALA A 416 -15.24 17.99 8.01
N GLU A 417 -14.03 17.76 8.51
CA GLU A 417 -13.44 18.50 9.61
C GLU A 417 -12.01 18.91 9.29
N LYS A 418 -11.65 20.17 9.60
CA LYS A 418 -10.29 20.66 9.45
C LYS A 418 -9.36 19.97 10.44
N PRO A 419 -8.19 19.48 9.98
CA PRO A 419 -7.15 18.95 10.86
C PRO A 419 -6.70 19.97 11.92
N PHE A 420 -6.52 19.49 13.14
CA PHE A 420 -5.93 20.25 14.23
C PHE A 420 -4.40 20.15 14.17
N GLU A 421 -3.69 21.27 14.31
CA GLU A 421 -2.24 21.31 14.46
C GLU A 421 -1.83 22.25 15.60
N GLN A 422 -0.92 21.80 16.46
CA GLN A 422 -0.31 22.62 17.51
C GLN A 422 1.15 22.23 17.71
N VAL A 423 2.02 23.23 17.91
CA VAL A 423 3.39 23.03 18.41
C VAL A 423 3.43 23.39 19.89
N ILE A 424 3.94 22.49 20.72
CA ILE A 424 4.08 22.66 22.18
C ILE A 424 5.54 22.54 22.62
N ASP A 425 5.89 23.26 23.67
CA ASP A 425 7.19 23.12 24.34
C ASP A 425 7.05 22.19 25.56
N VAL A 426 7.68 21.02 25.48
CA VAL A 426 7.63 19.98 26.52
C VAL A 426 8.84 20.09 27.44
N SER A 427 8.60 20.14 28.74
CA SER A 427 9.63 20.13 29.78
C SER A 427 9.73 18.76 30.46
N ALA A 428 10.93 18.40 30.93
CA ALA A 428 11.15 17.13 31.61
C ALA A 428 10.28 16.99 32.87
N GLY A 429 9.60 15.85 33.00
CA GLY A 429 8.79 15.52 34.19
C GLY A 429 7.53 16.37 34.38
N SER A 430 7.10 17.10 33.37
CA SER A 430 5.90 17.94 33.40
C SER A 430 4.87 17.45 32.38
N PRO A 431 4.02 16.47 32.72
CA PRO A 431 3.00 15.97 31.80
C PRO A 431 2.10 17.08 31.27
N GLN A 432 1.69 16.98 30.02
CA GLN A 432 0.80 17.95 29.37
C GLN A 432 -0.43 17.26 28.81
N THR A 433 -1.58 17.91 28.91
CA THR A 433 -2.82 17.47 28.27
C THR A 433 -3.22 18.45 27.19
N ILE A 434 -3.48 17.95 25.98
CA ILE A 434 -3.98 18.71 24.84
C ILE A 434 -5.41 18.25 24.56
N ALA A 435 -6.29 19.19 24.25
CA ALA A 435 -7.66 18.91 23.85
C ALA A 435 -7.87 19.45 22.41
N PRO A 436 -7.58 18.63 21.37
CA PRO A 436 -7.78 19.02 19.98
C PRO A 436 -9.22 19.48 19.73
N ASP A 437 -9.37 20.50 18.90
CA ASP A 437 -10.66 21.07 18.51
C ASP A 437 -10.75 21.10 16.99
N LEU A 438 -11.35 20.05 16.43
CA LEU A 438 -11.55 19.87 15.00
C LEU A 438 -12.75 20.75 14.57
N GLN A 439 -12.57 21.54 13.52
CA GLN A 439 -13.61 22.48 13.07
C GLN A 439 -14.33 21.93 11.84
N ASP A 440 -15.66 21.88 11.88
CA ASP A 440 -16.49 21.51 10.73
C ASP A 440 -16.28 22.49 9.56
N ILE A 441 -16.21 21.97 8.33
CA ILE A 441 -16.04 22.80 7.13
C ILE A 441 -17.36 23.31 6.53
N GLY A 442 -18.49 23.03 7.16
CA GLY A 442 -19.84 23.43 6.74
C GLY A 442 -20.43 22.56 5.64
N PHE A 443 -20.13 21.26 5.66
CA PHE A 443 -20.71 20.26 4.75
C PHE A 443 -21.37 19.15 5.56
N ASP A 444 -22.66 19.29 5.85
CA ASP A 444 -23.37 18.31 6.68
C ASP A 444 -23.86 17.16 5.80
N THR A 445 -23.13 16.05 5.84
CA THR A 445 -23.46 14.85 5.08
C THR A 445 -24.82 14.26 5.46
N LYS A 446 -25.31 14.48 6.69
CA LYS A 446 -26.57 13.92 7.19
C LYS A 446 -27.77 14.82 6.92
N THR A 447 -27.63 16.15 7.04
CA THR A 447 -28.76 17.08 6.83
C THR A 447 -28.84 17.72 5.45
N ASP A 448 -27.72 17.88 4.72
CA ASP A 448 -27.75 18.46 3.36
C ASP A 448 -28.16 17.44 2.29
N GLY A 449 -28.11 16.13 2.57
CA GLY A 449 -28.45 15.12 1.58
C GLY A 449 -28.36 13.64 1.95
N GLN A 450 -28.19 13.23 3.22
CA GLN A 450 -28.04 11.79 3.56
C GLN A 450 -26.91 11.10 2.75
N TRP A 451 -25.80 11.80 2.56
CA TRP A 451 -24.58 11.30 1.95
C TRP A 451 -23.86 10.36 2.92
N VAL A 452 -23.61 9.14 2.49
CA VAL A 452 -22.94 8.08 3.25
C VAL A 452 -21.52 7.93 2.72
N ALA A 453 -20.51 8.13 3.58
CA ALA A 453 -19.11 8.02 3.21
C ALA A 453 -18.67 6.56 3.12
N ALA A 454 -18.04 6.18 2.01
CA ALA A 454 -17.61 4.81 1.77
C ALA A 454 -16.24 4.73 1.10
N ASP A 455 -15.43 3.78 1.55
CA ASP A 455 -14.23 3.33 0.82
C ASP A 455 -14.55 1.97 0.16
N LEU A 456 -14.49 1.92 -1.17
CA LEU A 456 -14.88 0.74 -1.96
C LEU A 456 -13.78 -0.32 -2.08
N HIS A 457 -12.54 0.00 -1.71
CA HIS A 457 -11.39 -0.86 -1.97
C HIS A 457 -10.42 -0.85 -0.80
N VAL A 458 -10.55 -1.83 0.10
CA VAL A 458 -9.69 -1.97 1.27
C VAL A 458 -9.33 -3.43 1.49
N HIS A 459 -8.08 -3.68 1.87
CA HIS A 459 -7.59 -5.00 2.24
C HIS A 459 -7.32 -5.05 3.74
N MET A 460 -8.00 -5.96 4.46
CA MET A 460 -7.81 -6.10 5.90
C MET A 460 -6.43 -6.70 6.21
N ASN A 461 -6.12 -7.90 5.68
CA ASN A 461 -4.81 -8.50 5.78
C ASN A 461 -4.19 -8.77 4.40
N TYR A 462 -3.06 -8.12 4.11
CA TYR A 462 -2.31 -8.31 2.86
C TYR A 462 -0.90 -8.88 3.11
N GLY A 463 -0.68 -9.54 4.25
CA GLY A 463 0.62 -10.06 4.67
C GLY A 463 1.60 -9.03 5.23
N GLY A 464 1.11 -7.92 5.78
CA GLY A 464 1.91 -6.87 6.41
C GLY A 464 2.55 -7.23 7.74
N THR A 465 3.08 -6.22 8.41
CA THR A 465 3.74 -6.30 9.73
C THR A 465 2.75 -6.65 10.83
N TYR A 466 1.54 -6.09 10.76
CA TYR A 466 0.48 -6.29 11.73
C TYR A 466 -0.49 -7.39 11.29
N ARG A 467 -1.32 -7.85 12.23
CA ARG A 467 -2.47 -8.71 11.93
C ARG A 467 -3.74 -7.97 12.31
N ASN A 468 -4.56 -7.66 11.31
CA ASN A 468 -5.79 -6.91 11.49
C ASN A 468 -6.98 -7.83 11.73
N TYR A 469 -7.90 -7.32 12.53
CA TYR A 469 -9.16 -7.96 12.89
C TYR A 469 -10.28 -6.96 12.60
N VAL A 470 -11.49 -7.48 12.39
CA VAL A 470 -12.68 -6.67 12.08
C VAL A 470 -12.88 -5.52 13.09
N SER A 471 -12.65 -5.79 14.38
CA SER A 471 -12.80 -4.78 15.44
C SER A 471 -11.84 -3.60 15.32
N HIS A 472 -10.59 -3.86 14.91
CA HIS A 472 -9.59 -2.80 14.70
C HIS A 472 -9.78 -2.13 13.33
N LEU A 473 -10.24 -2.87 12.32
CA LEU A 473 -10.64 -2.28 11.04
C LEU A 473 -11.78 -1.25 11.23
N TRP A 474 -12.76 -1.53 12.10
CA TRP A 474 -13.80 -0.56 12.44
C TRP A 474 -13.26 0.71 13.08
N SER A 475 -12.33 0.62 14.04
CA SER A 475 -11.75 1.81 14.67
C SER A 475 -10.95 2.66 13.67
N GLN A 476 -10.24 2.01 12.74
CA GLN A 476 -9.55 2.70 11.64
C GLN A 476 -10.53 3.39 10.69
N ALA A 477 -11.66 2.75 10.36
CA ALA A 477 -12.70 3.30 9.49
C ALA A 477 -13.43 4.48 10.14
N GLU A 478 -13.76 4.37 11.44
CA GLU A 478 -14.36 5.45 12.21
C GLU A 478 -13.40 6.65 12.28
N ALA A 479 -12.11 6.43 12.54
CA ALA A 479 -11.12 7.50 12.50
C ALA A 479 -10.97 8.16 11.12
N ALA A 480 -11.20 7.39 10.05
CA ALA A 480 -11.28 7.89 8.69
C ALA A 480 -12.62 8.59 8.37
N GLY A 481 -13.58 8.63 9.30
CA GLY A 481 -14.90 9.23 9.10
C GLY A 481 -15.69 8.55 7.98
N LEU A 482 -15.60 7.22 7.89
CA LEU A 482 -16.39 6.41 6.98
C LEU A 482 -17.69 5.96 7.67
N ASP A 483 -18.71 5.65 6.89
CA ASP A 483 -19.96 5.01 7.33
C ASP A 483 -20.07 3.58 6.76
N VAL A 484 -19.46 3.34 5.59
CA VAL A 484 -19.41 2.05 4.90
C VAL A 484 -17.95 1.74 4.55
N LEU A 485 -17.56 0.48 4.65
CA LEU A 485 -16.23 0.03 4.28
C LEU A 485 -16.32 -1.29 3.52
N SER A 486 -15.76 -1.32 2.31
CA SER A 486 -15.69 -2.54 1.51
C SER A 486 -14.35 -3.24 1.70
N GLU A 487 -14.39 -4.40 2.35
CA GLU A 487 -13.22 -5.25 2.52
C GLU A 487 -13.16 -6.21 1.33
N LEU A 488 -12.14 -6.08 0.51
CA LEU A 488 -11.92 -6.90 -0.67
C LEU A 488 -10.89 -7.98 -0.35
N VAL A 489 -11.37 -9.21 -0.16
CA VAL A 489 -10.49 -10.36 -0.06
C VAL A 489 -9.73 -10.53 -1.37
N VAL A 490 -8.43 -10.75 -1.29
CA VAL A 490 -7.55 -10.71 -2.46
C VAL A 490 -6.56 -11.85 -2.44
N ASN A 491 -6.29 -12.34 -3.63
CA ASN A 491 -5.34 -13.41 -3.86
C ASN A 491 -3.91 -12.85 -3.99
N LYS A 492 -3.05 -13.16 -3.03
CA LYS A 492 -1.66 -12.72 -2.99
C LYS A 492 -0.71 -13.92 -3.07
N GLU A 493 0.13 -13.95 -4.10
CA GLU A 493 0.99 -15.10 -4.42
C GLU A 493 0.21 -16.43 -4.54
N GLN A 494 0.25 -17.30 -3.53
CA GLN A 494 -0.52 -18.56 -3.45
C GLN A 494 -1.50 -18.55 -2.27
N ARG A 495 -1.84 -17.37 -1.77
CA ARG A 495 -2.58 -17.15 -0.55
C ARG A 495 -3.79 -16.26 -0.82
N ILE A 496 -4.80 -16.42 -0.01
CA ILE A 496 -5.97 -15.56 0.08
C ILE A 496 -6.17 -15.32 1.59
N PRO A 497 -5.40 -14.38 2.18
CA PRO A 497 -5.68 -13.95 3.54
C PRO A 497 -7.15 -13.55 3.65
N ASP A 498 -7.78 -13.81 4.79
CA ASP A 498 -9.19 -13.50 5.03
C ASP A 498 -10.18 -14.23 4.10
N ALA A 499 -9.78 -15.33 3.44
CA ALA A 499 -10.71 -16.19 2.69
C ALA A 499 -11.94 -16.61 3.51
N ASP A 500 -11.81 -16.81 4.82
CA ASP A 500 -12.94 -17.15 5.70
C ASP A 500 -13.86 -15.96 6.00
N PHE A 501 -13.41 -14.72 5.75
CA PHE A 501 -14.25 -13.52 5.81
C PHE A 501 -15.21 -13.43 4.61
N SER A 502 -14.98 -14.26 3.60
CA SER A 502 -15.79 -14.24 2.39
C SER A 502 -17.08 -15.06 2.54
N VAL A 503 -18.19 -14.35 2.29
CA VAL A 503 -19.53 -14.85 1.93
C VAL A 503 -20.41 -15.50 3.00
N PRO A 504 -21.50 -14.78 3.38
CA PRO A 504 -21.40 -13.62 4.26
C PRO A 504 -20.77 -14.02 5.61
N PRO A 505 -19.85 -13.19 6.15
CA PRO A 505 -19.26 -13.45 7.47
C PRO A 505 -20.33 -13.39 8.58
N GLU A 506 -20.20 -14.24 9.60
CA GLU A 506 -20.94 -14.06 10.85
C GLU A 506 -20.40 -12.79 11.55
N ILE A 507 -21.00 -11.64 11.25
CA ILE A 507 -20.76 -10.39 11.98
C ILE A 507 -21.85 -10.27 13.05
N GLU A 508 -21.48 -10.24 14.33
CA GLU A 508 -22.46 -10.06 15.39
C GLU A 508 -23.13 -8.68 15.27
N PRO A 509 -24.47 -8.59 15.28
CA PRO A 509 -25.17 -7.30 15.23
C PRO A 509 -24.88 -6.47 16.50
N GLY A 510 -24.29 -5.29 16.33
CA GLY A 510 -24.13 -4.30 17.41
C GLY A 510 -22.71 -3.84 17.71
N ASP A 511 -21.68 -4.38 17.05
CA ASP A 511 -20.28 -4.08 17.37
C ASP A 511 -19.76 -2.77 16.76
N SER A 512 -20.43 -2.21 15.74
CA SER A 512 -20.06 -0.94 15.13
C SER A 512 -21.24 -0.30 14.39
N GLU A 513 -21.22 1.03 14.23
CA GLU A 513 -22.12 1.76 13.33
C GLU A 513 -21.65 1.71 11.86
N ILE A 514 -20.43 1.19 11.61
CA ILE A 514 -19.85 1.06 10.27
C ILE A 514 -20.41 -0.19 9.58
N LEU A 515 -20.95 0.01 8.37
CA LEU A 515 -21.43 -1.08 7.53
C LEU A 515 -20.27 -1.72 6.75
N LEU A 516 -19.92 -2.97 7.07
CA LEU A 516 -18.92 -3.73 6.33
C LEU A 516 -19.53 -4.45 5.13
N VAL A 517 -18.92 -4.27 3.97
CA VAL A 517 -19.30 -4.91 2.71
C VAL A 517 -18.18 -5.88 2.31
N PRO A 518 -18.33 -7.19 2.57
CA PRO A 518 -17.34 -8.17 2.14
C PRO A 518 -17.36 -8.28 0.61
N GLY A 519 -16.19 -8.41 0.02
CA GLY A 519 -15.99 -8.46 -1.41
C GLY A 519 -14.76 -9.26 -1.80
N GLN A 520 -14.42 -9.19 -3.08
CA GLN A 520 -13.24 -9.82 -3.63
C GLN A 520 -12.59 -8.85 -4.62
N GLU A 521 -11.27 -8.69 -4.55
CA GLU A 521 -10.52 -8.15 -5.69
C GLU A 521 -10.07 -9.31 -6.55
N PHE A 522 -10.51 -9.33 -7.81
CA PHE A 522 -10.15 -10.37 -8.76
C PHE A 522 -8.98 -9.89 -9.63
N HIS A 523 -7.84 -10.58 -9.54
CA HIS A 523 -6.60 -10.20 -10.22
C HIS A 523 -6.36 -11.02 -11.48
N THR A 524 -6.50 -10.38 -12.64
CA THR A 524 -5.93 -10.90 -13.88
C THR A 524 -4.86 -9.92 -14.35
N SER A 525 -3.60 -10.21 -14.04
CA SER A 525 -2.44 -9.37 -14.42
C SER A 525 -2.35 -9.06 -15.92
N TYR A 526 -3.17 -9.74 -16.74
CA TYR A 526 -3.33 -9.48 -18.16
C TYR A 526 -4.54 -8.57 -18.49
N TRP A 527 -5.73 -8.84 -17.93
CA TRP A 527 -6.98 -8.13 -18.29
C TRP A 527 -7.31 -6.92 -17.40
N GLY A 528 -6.56 -6.73 -16.31
CA GLY A 528 -6.77 -5.67 -15.32
C GLY A 528 -7.49 -6.18 -14.07
N HIS A 529 -7.40 -5.42 -12.99
CA HIS A 529 -7.94 -5.78 -11.68
C HIS A 529 -9.39 -5.33 -11.54
N ARG A 530 -10.21 -6.11 -10.84
CA ARG A 530 -11.66 -5.86 -10.68
C ARG A 530 -12.10 -5.96 -9.22
N GLY A 531 -12.87 -4.98 -8.78
CA GLY A 531 -13.53 -4.99 -7.47
C GLY A 531 -14.90 -5.66 -7.57
N ILE A 532 -15.17 -6.62 -6.70
CA ILE A 532 -16.45 -7.33 -6.62
C ILE A 532 -17.02 -7.12 -5.23
N LEU A 533 -18.11 -6.38 -5.14
CA LEU A 533 -18.77 -6.04 -3.88
C LEU A 533 -19.91 -7.03 -3.62
N ARG A 534 -19.93 -7.62 -2.42
CA ARG A 534 -21.03 -8.44 -1.90
C ARG A 534 -21.30 -9.74 -2.66
N LEU A 535 -20.32 -10.63 -2.72
CA LEU A 535 -20.58 -12.05 -3.08
C LEU A 535 -21.51 -12.70 -2.04
N LYS A 536 -22.45 -13.54 -2.51
CA LYS A 536 -23.52 -14.14 -1.67
C LYS A 536 -23.42 -15.65 -1.49
N ASP A 537 -22.71 -16.36 -2.37
CA ASP A 537 -22.54 -17.82 -2.28
C ASP A 537 -21.08 -18.29 -2.04
N HIS A 538 -20.11 -17.86 -2.84
CA HIS A 538 -18.69 -18.27 -2.70
C HIS A 538 -17.72 -17.31 -3.40
N LEU A 539 -16.43 -17.33 -3.02
CA LEU A 539 -15.36 -16.66 -3.77
C LEU A 539 -15.21 -17.23 -5.17
N LEU A 540 -14.94 -16.36 -6.13
CA LEU A 540 -14.65 -16.78 -7.49
C LEU A 540 -13.21 -17.29 -7.58
N LEU A 541 -13.05 -18.59 -7.85
CA LEU A 541 -11.77 -19.28 -7.96
C LEU A 541 -11.67 -20.10 -9.27
N PRO A 542 -10.46 -20.27 -9.85
CA PRO A 542 -9.19 -19.71 -9.38
C PRO A 542 -9.12 -18.19 -9.55
N GLY A 543 -8.60 -17.47 -8.56
CA GLY A 543 -8.44 -16.00 -8.59
C GLY A 543 -7.36 -15.48 -9.54
N TYR A 544 -6.97 -16.28 -10.54
CA TYR A 544 -5.83 -16.02 -11.40
C TYR A 544 -6.09 -16.50 -12.84
N ALA A 545 -5.71 -15.69 -13.82
CA ALA A 545 -5.63 -16.06 -15.24
C ALA A 545 -4.45 -15.32 -15.90
N GLY A 546 -3.84 -15.94 -16.91
CA GLY A 546 -2.74 -15.36 -17.67
C GLY A 546 -1.39 -15.36 -16.97
N TYR A 547 -1.09 -16.35 -16.13
CA TYR A 547 0.19 -16.51 -15.43
C TYR A 547 1.10 -17.53 -16.16
N PRO A 548 2.08 -17.08 -16.97
CA PRO A 548 2.85 -17.97 -17.84
C PRO A 548 3.60 -19.07 -17.05
N ASN A 549 3.77 -20.25 -17.68
CA ASN A 549 4.38 -21.44 -17.09
C ASN A 549 3.68 -21.98 -15.81
N THR A 550 2.40 -21.68 -15.63
CA THR A 550 1.57 -22.25 -14.55
C THR A 550 0.34 -22.96 -15.12
N ALA A 551 -0.43 -23.65 -14.27
CA ALA A 551 -1.73 -24.21 -14.66
C ALA A 551 -2.80 -23.13 -14.96
N ALA A 552 -2.54 -21.87 -14.57
CA ALA A 552 -3.37 -20.70 -14.86
C ALA A 552 -2.78 -19.83 -15.99
N ALA A 553 -1.99 -20.43 -16.89
CA ALA A 553 -1.33 -19.70 -17.98
C ALA A 553 -2.31 -19.21 -19.06
N SER A 554 -3.43 -19.89 -19.26
CA SER A 554 -4.45 -19.45 -20.21
C SER A 554 -5.03 -18.10 -19.83
N LEU A 555 -5.38 -17.30 -20.83
CA LEU A 555 -6.05 -16.00 -20.63
C LEU A 555 -7.57 -16.15 -20.41
N TYR A 556 -8.06 -17.38 -20.24
CA TYR A 556 -9.44 -17.68 -19.88
C TYR A 556 -9.50 -18.13 -18.40
N PRO A 557 -10.46 -17.66 -17.59
CA PRO A 557 -11.55 -16.73 -17.92
C PRO A 557 -11.09 -15.29 -18.16
N MET A 558 -11.91 -14.53 -18.89
CA MET A 558 -11.78 -13.07 -19.02
C MET A 558 -12.50 -12.36 -17.86
N ASN A 559 -12.23 -11.07 -17.64
CA ASN A 559 -12.96 -10.27 -16.64
C ASN A 559 -14.47 -10.25 -16.93
N ALA A 560 -14.87 -10.21 -18.21
CA ALA A 560 -16.29 -10.32 -18.57
C ALA A 560 -16.95 -11.65 -18.14
N ASP A 561 -16.22 -12.77 -18.13
CA ASP A 561 -16.75 -14.05 -17.60
C ASP A 561 -16.91 -13.98 -16.07
N VAL A 562 -15.92 -13.39 -15.39
CA VAL A 562 -15.92 -13.21 -13.94
C VAL A 562 -17.09 -12.32 -13.51
N TYR A 563 -17.40 -11.28 -14.28
CA TYR A 563 -18.57 -10.42 -14.05
C TYR A 563 -19.88 -11.18 -14.17
N ASP A 564 -20.04 -12.05 -15.16
CA ASP A 564 -21.22 -12.90 -15.28
C ASP A 564 -21.37 -13.84 -14.06
N MET A 565 -20.26 -14.39 -13.55
CA MET A 565 -20.27 -15.22 -12.35
C MET A 565 -20.61 -14.41 -11.08
N ALA A 566 -20.08 -13.19 -10.96
CA ALA A 566 -20.35 -12.30 -9.82
C ALA A 566 -21.82 -11.83 -9.81
N HIS A 567 -22.34 -11.37 -10.96
CA HIS A 567 -23.73 -10.96 -11.12
C HIS A 567 -24.71 -12.10 -10.84
N ALA A 568 -24.36 -13.35 -11.20
CA ALA A 568 -25.16 -14.52 -10.86
C ALA A 568 -25.31 -14.73 -9.34
N GLN A 569 -24.36 -14.24 -8.54
CA GLN A 569 -24.45 -14.21 -7.07
C GLN A 569 -25.10 -12.93 -6.53
N GLY A 570 -25.46 -11.97 -7.37
CA GLY A 570 -26.04 -10.68 -6.97
C GLY A 570 -25.00 -9.68 -6.43
N ALA A 571 -23.73 -9.85 -6.78
CA ALA A 571 -22.66 -8.90 -6.48
C ALA A 571 -22.69 -7.69 -7.43
N LEU A 572 -22.11 -6.56 -6.99
CA LEU A 572 -21.85 -5.39 -7.84
C LEU A 572 -20.38 -5.42 -8.29
N VAL A 573 -20.10 -5.11 -9.55
CA VAL A 573 -18.72 -5.17 -10.08
C VAL A 573 -18.21 -3.81 -10.56
N GLY A 574 -16.96 -3.51 -10.23
CA GLY A 574 -16.27 -2.28 -10.56
C GLY A 574 -14.93 -2.48 -11.24
N ALA A 575 -14.52 -1.46 -11.98
CA ALA A 575 -13.17 -1.30 -12.47
C ALA A 575 -12.40 -0.48 -11.45
N VAL A 576 -11.39 -1.10 -10.84
CA VAL A 576 -10.59 -0.54 -9.75
C VAL A 576 -9.22 -0.15 -10.29
N HIS A 577 -8.69 0.97 -9.78
CA HIS A 577 -7.38 1.54 -10.13
C HIS A 577 -6.89 1.26 -11.57
N PRO A 578 -7.63 1.74 -12.60
CA PRO A 578 -7.43 1.24 -13.95
C PRO A 578 -6.22 1.85 -14.68
N PHE A 579 -5.89 3.13 -14.46
CA PHE A 579 -4.90 3.84 -15.30
C PHE A 579 -4.05 4.88 -14.56
N ASP A 580 -2.74 4.66 -14.50
CA ASP A 580 -1.76 5.68 -14.10
C ASP A 580 -1.39 6.67 -15.22
N GLU A 581 -1.63 6.26 -16.48
CA GLU A 581 -1.45 7.09 -17.68
C GLU A 581 -2.55 6.78 -18.68
N VAL A 582 -2.94 7.77 -19.50
CA VAL A 582 -3.96 7.58 -20.55
C VAL A 582 -3.42 6.63 -21.63
N PRO A 583 -4.05 5.47 -21.88
CA PRO A 583 -3.59 4.55 -22.92
C PRO A 583 -3.72 5.17 -24.32
N ASP A 584 -2.68 5.04 -25.14
CA ASP A 584 -2.67 5.53 -26.53
C ASP A 584 -2.65 4.35 -27.52
N PRO A 585 -3.81 3.92 -28.03
CA PRO A 585 -3.89 2.83 -28.99
C PRO A 585 -3.29 3.18 -30.36
N PHE A 586 -2.98 4.46 -30.61
CA PHE A 586 -2.39 4.94 -31.86
C PHE A 586 -0.87 5.15 -31.77
N ALA A 587 -0.27 4.91 -30.60
CA ALA A 587 1.14 5.16 -30.32
C ALA A 587 2.08 4.46 -31.32
N LYS A 588 3.25 5.08 -31.56
CA LYS A 588 4.33 4.52 -32.39
C LYS A 588 5.69 4.69 -31.69
N PRO A 589 6.37 3.60 -31.25
CA PRO A 589 5.96 2.21 -31.37
C PRO A 589 4.68 1.91 -30.58
N ALA A 590 3.95 0.88 -31.03
CA ALA A 590 2.64 0.59 -30.49
C ALA A 590 2.74 0.12 -29.03
N GLN A 591 2.03 0.83 -28.14
CA GLN A 591 1.93 0.50 -26.72
C GLN A 591 1.35 -0.91 -26.54
N ARG A 592 1.76 -1.59 -25.47
CA ARG A 592 1.11 -2.85 -25.06
C ARG A 592 -0.13 -2.49 -24.26
N ILE A 593 -1.31 -2.78 -24.81
CA ILE A 593 -2.60 -2.49 -24.19
C ILE A 593 -3.36 -3.82 -24.09
N THR A 594 -3.65 -4.26 -22.88
CA THR A 594 -4.32 -5.55 -22.60
C THR A 594 -5.51 -5.43 -21.66
N ASP A 595 -5.74 -4.27 -21.03
CA ASP A 595 -6.90 -4.07 -20.16
C ASP A 595 -8.22 -4.24 -20.94
N GLU A 596 -9.13 -5.00 -20.34
CA GLU A 596 -10.43 -5.39 -20.88
C GLU A 596 -11.53 -4.35 -20.67
N LEU A 597 -11.28 -3.23 -19.97
CA LEU A 597 -12.31 -2.23 -19.64
C LEU A 597 -13.24 -1.85 -20.81
N PRO A 598 -12.77 -1.58 -22.05
CA PRO A 598 -13.67 -1.28 -23.17
C PRO A 598 -14.61 -2.45 -23.53
N VAL A 599 -14.14 -3.69 -23.37
CA VAL A 599 -14.94 -4.89 -23.63
C VAL A 599 -16.03 -5.02 -22.58
N ASP A 600 -15.65 -4.86 -21.31
CA ASP A 600 -16.56 -4.94 -20.16
C ASP A 600 -17.71 -3.92 -20.28
N VAL A 601 -17.39 -2.69 -20.68
CA VAL A 601 -18.37 -1.61 -20.87
C VAL A 601 -19.25 -1.85 -22.09
N ALA A 602 -18.66 -2.24 -23.23
CA ALA A 602 -19.42 -2.51 -24.45
C ALA A 602 -20.46 -3.63 -24.28
N LEU A 603 -20.12 -4.64 -23.48
CA LEU A 603 -21.01 -5.77 -23.17
C LEU A 603 -22.00 -5.47 -22.03
N GLY A 604 -21.95 -4.28 -21.42
CA GLY A 604 -22.85 -3.85 -20.36
C GLY A 604 -22.67 -4.62 -19.05
N LYS A 605 -21.44 -5.04 -18.75
CA LYS A 605 -21.10 -5.87 -17.58
C LYS A 605 -20.61 -5.05 -16.38
N LEU A 606 -20.09 -3.85 -16.63
CA LEU A 606 -19.54 -2.98 -15.59
C LEU A 606 -20.65 -2.17 -14.90
N ASP A 607 -20.65 -2.12 -13.56
CA ASP A 607 -21.66 -1.37 -12.79
C ASP A 607 -21.16 -0.01 -12.28
N TYR A 608 -19.87 0.12 -11.94
CA TYR A 608 -19.24 1.39 -11.54
C TYR A 608 -17.76 1.42 -11.93
N MET A 609 -17.14 2.60 -11.85
CA MET A 609 -15.71 2.77 -12.10
C MET A 609 -15.10 3.64 -11.02
N GLU A 610 -13.99 3.21 -10.41
CA GLU A 610 -13.25 4.04 -9.46
C GLU A 610 -12.52 5.14 -10.22
N ILE A 611 -13.05 6.35 -10.12
CA ILE A 611 -12.44 7.53 -10.74
C ILE A 611 -11.43 8.18 -9.80
N VAL A 612 -11.64 8.00 -8.50
CA VAL A 612 -10.73 8.44 -7.44
C VAL A 612 -10.25 7.21 -6.68
N GLY A 613 -8.97 6.89 -6.77
CA GLY A 613 -8.40 5.72 -6.09
C GLY A 613 -6.90 5.59 -6.28
N PHE A 614 -6.36 4.38 -6.18
CA PHE A 614 -4.91 4.16 -6.24
C PHE A 614 -4.23 4.65 -7.54
N SER A 615 -4.96 4.73 -8.67
CA SER A 615 -4.45 5.21 -9.96
C SER A 615 -4.45 6.74 -10.11
N ASP A 616 -3.93 7.24 -11.23
CA ASP A 616 -4.05 8.66 -11.57
C ASP A 616 -5.51 9.05 -11.90
N HIS A 617 -6.10 9.87 -11.04
CA HIS A 617 -7.50 10.31 -11.14
C HIS A 617 -7.82 11.02 -12.46
N LYS A 618 -6.88 11.81 -13.00
CA LYS A 618 -7.11 12.63 -14.21
C LYS A 618 -7.04 11.76 -15.46
N SER A 619 -6.07 10.86 -15.53
CA SER A 619 -5.93 9.89 -16.61
C SER A 619 -7.14 8.95 -16.66
N THR A 620 -7.56 8.47 -15.50
CA THR A 620 -8.76 7.65 -15.33
C THR A 620 -10.02 8.41 -15.77
N ALA A 621 -10.19 9.66 -15.32
CA ALA A 621 -11.31 10.50 -15.72
C ALA A 621 -11.32 10.78 -17.24
N GLU A 622 -10.17 10.95 -17.89
CA GLU A 622 -10.11 11.16 -19.34
C GLU A 622 -10.68 9.96 -20.11
N VAL A 623 -10.30 8.73 -19.74
CA VAL A 623 -10.85 7.51 -20.37
C VAL A 623 -12.35 7.39 -20.07
N TRP A 624 -12.75 7.65 -18.83
CA TRP A 624 -14.15 7.65 -18.41
C TRP A 624 -15.00 8.63 -19.24
N TYR A 625 -14.53 9.85 -19.47
CA TYR A 625 -15.22 10.84 -20.29
C TYR A 625 -15.43 10.37 -21.74
N LYS A 626 -14.46 9.68 -22.33
CA LYS A 626 -14.61 9.10 -23.68
C LYS A 626 -15.71 8.02 -23.70
N LEU A 627 -15.85 7.21 -22.64
CA LEU A 627 -16.94 6.24 -22.51
C LEU A 627 -18.29 6.95 -22.36
N LEU A 628 -18.38 7.97 -21.49
CA LEU A 628 -19.61 8.73 -21.30
C LEU A 628 -20.07 9.46 -22.58
N ASN A 629 -19.13 9.96 -23.40
CA ASN A 629 -19.40 10.58 -24.70
C ASN A 629 -20.09 9.63 -25.70
N LEU A 630 -20.01 8.32 -25.48
CA LEU A 630 -20.67 7.29 -26.26
C LEU A 630 -22.04 6.87 -25.69
N GLY A 631 -22.49 7.53 -24.62
CA GLY A 631 -23.79 7.31 -23.99
C GLY A 631 -23.82 6.13 -23.02
N PHE A 632 -22.66 5.57 -22.64
CA PHE A 632 -22.58 4.61 -21.54
C PHE A 632 -22.86 5.33 -20.22
N LYS A 633 -23.63 4.68 -19.34
CA LYS A 633 -23.93 5.19 -18.01
C LYS A 633 -23.02 4.48 -17.01
N LEU A 634 -22.02 5.20 -16.52
CA LEU A 634 -21.00 4.67 -15.62
C LEU A 634 -20.86 5.60 -14.40
N PRO A 635 -21.40 5.20 -13.24
CA PRO A 635 -21.21 5.88 -11.96
C PRO A 635 -19.73 6.03 -11.59
N ALA A 636 -19.41 7.16 -10.96
CA ALA A 636 -18.13 7.38 -10.29
C ALA A 636 -18.15 6.71 -8.90
N GLY A 637 -17.21 5.80 -8.68
CA GLY A 637 -16.84 5.27 -7.37
C GLY A 637 -15.48 5.80 -6.91
N GLY A 638 -15.09 5.42 -5.71
CA GLY A 638 -13.74 5.66 -5.22
C GLY A 638 -13.36 4.74 -4.07
N GLY A 639 -12.10 4.32 -4.07
CA GLY A 639 -11.55 3.37 -3.12
C GLY A 639 -10.03 3.50 -3.04
N THR A 640 -9.49 3.38 -1.83
CA THR A 640 -8.08 3.72 -1.56
C THR A 640 -7.10 2.62 -2.03
N ASP A 641 -7.56 1.38 -2.17
CA ASP A 641 -6.68 0.18 -2.21
C ASP A 641 -5.82 0.06 -0.93
N ALA A 642 -6.43 0.41 0.22
CA ALA A 642 -5.71 0.53 1.47
C ALA A 642 -5.37 -0.85 2.09
N THR A 643 -4.09 -1.15 2.24
CA THR A 643 -3.60 -2.33 2.98
C THR A 643 -3.49 -2.03 4.48
N THR A 644 -4.54 -2.28 5.24
CA THR A 644 -4.70 -1.75 6.62
C THR A 644 -3.82 -2.42 7.68
N ASN A 645 -3.18 -3.56 7.38
CA ASN A 645 -2.22 -4.23 8.25
C ASN A 645 -0.75 -3.95 7.91
N TYR A 646 -0.48 -3.06 6.97
CA TYR A 646 0.87 -2.62 6.64
C TYR A 646 1.32 -1.50 7.59
N ALA A 647 2.58 -1.52 8.00
CA ALA A 647 3.19 -0.36 8.66
C ALA A 647 3.56 0.72 7.64
N ALA A 648 3.82 0.34 6.39
CA ALA A 648 4.08 1.22 5.25
C ALA A 648 3.02 0.95 4.16
N PRO A 649 1.76 1.40 4.35
CA PRO A 649 0.70 1.14 3.38
C PRO A 649 1.04 1.69 1.99
N ILE A 650 0.43 1.03 1.00
CA ILE A 650 0.52 1.38 -0.41
C ILE A 650 -0.29 2.67 -0.62
N ARG A 651 0.34 3.71 -1.16
CA ARG A 651 -0.21 5.01 -1.59
C ARG A 651 -1.56 5.41 -0.96
N GLY A 652 -1.49 6.28 0.04
CA GLY A 652 -2.67 6.85 0.69
C GLY A 652 -3.06 6.12 1.97
N GLN A 653 -3.93 6.77 2.74
CA GLN A 653 -4.35 6.32 4.06
C GLN A 653 -5.78 5.83 3.96
N LEU A 654 -6.17 4.80 4.73
CA LEU A 654 -7.56 4.30 4.73
C LEU A 654 -8.59 5.43 4.70
N GLY A 655 -9.51 5.32 3.74
CA GLY A 655 -10.59 6.25 3.50
C GLY A 655 -10.18 7.55 2.84
N PHE A 656 -8.94 7.78 2.40
CA PHE A 656 -8.64 9.06 1.73
C PHE A 656 -9.38 9.14 0.40
N ASP A 657 -9.14 8.18 -0.50
CA ASP A 657 -9.94 8.04 -1.70
C ASP A 657 -11.26 7.35 -1.34
N ARG A 658 -12.36 8.08 -1.50
CA ARG A 658 -13.68 7.61 -1.07
C ARG A 658 -14.78 8.05 -2.02
N VAL A 659 -15.92 7.40 -1.90
CA VAL A 659 -17.17 7.81 -2.52
C VAL A 659 -18.18 8.21 -1.44
N TYR A 660 -18.97 9.25 -1.72
CA TYR A 660 -20.18 9.55 -0.99
C TYR A 660 -21.36 9.08 -1.81
N VAL A 661 -22.19 8.22 -1.21
CA VAL A 661 -23.39 7.67 -1.84
C VAL A 661 -24.60 8.29 -1.16
N TRP A 662 -25.47 8.94 -1.93
CA TRP A 662 -26.75 9.41 -1.40
C TRP A 662 -27.62 8.20 -1.03
N THR A 663 -28.33 8.28 0.08
CA THR A 663 -29.27 7.24 0.49
C THR A 663 -30.60 7.86 0.91
N PRO A 664 -31.73 7.14 0.84
CA PRO A 664 -33.03 7.65 1.29
C PRO A 664 -33.17 7.71 2.83
N GLY A 665 -32.18 7.23 3.58
CA GLY A 665 -32.11 7.25 5.04
C GLY A 665 -30.91 6.49 5.57
N TRP A 666 -30.51 6.78 6.82
CA TRP A 666 -29.46 6.06 7.54
C TRP A 666 -29.95 5.62 8.93
N PRO A 667 -29.66 4.39 9.40
CA PRO A 667 -28.88 3.34 8.73
C PRO A 667 -29.62 2.72 7.53
N VAL A 668 -28.85 2.19 6.57
CA VAL A 668 -29.36 1.52 5.36
C VAL A 668 -28.78 0.10 5.24
N GLY A 669 -29.50 -0.80 4.58
CA GLY A 669 -28.98 -2.15 4.28
C GLY A 669 -28.00 -2.15 3.10
N ILE A 670 -27.08 -3.13 3.08
CA ILE A 670 -26.04 -3.26 2.04
C ILE A 670 -26.65 -3.26 0.63
N ASP A 671 -27.68 -4.08 0.38
CA ASP A 671 -28.28 -4.19 -0.96
C ASP A 671 -28.86 -2.85 -1.44
N THR A 672 -29.57 -2.13 -0.55
CA THR A 672 -30.10 -0.80 -0.89
C THR A 672 -28.97 0.19 -1.15
N TRP A 673 -27.91 0.20 -0.35
CA TRP A 673 -26.77 1.08 -0.57
C TRP A 673 -26.05 0.79 -1.91
N LEU A 674 -25.88 -0.49 -2.27
CA LEU A 674 -25.31 -0.89 -3.57
C LEU A 674 -26.18 -0.45 -4.74
N ASP A 675 -27.51 -0.49 -4.60
CA ASP A 675 -28.45 0.00 -5.63
C ASP A 675 -28.31 1.51 -5.87
N GLU A 676 -28.04 2.29 -4.81
CA GLU A 676 -27.81 3.74 -4.89
C GLU A 676 -26.49 4.06 -5.60
N LEU A 677 -25.42 3.31 -5.27
CA LEU A 677 -24.13 3.37 -5.96
C LEU A 677 -24.27 3.06 -7.45
N ARG A 678 -24.98 1.97 -7.80
CA ARG A 678 -25.28 1.58 -9.19
C ARG A 678 -26.05 2.65 -9.97
N GLN A 679 -26.91 3.41 -9.29
CA GLN A 679 -27.67 4.50 -9.90
C GLN A 679 -26.86 5.78 -10.12
N GLY A 680 -25.63 5.86 -9.59
CA GLY A 680 -24.75 7.02 -9.76
C GLY A 680 -25.19 8.24 -8.98
N ARG A 681 -25.92 8.06 -7.88
CA ARG A 681 -26.17 9.14 -6.92
C ARG A 681 -24.95 9.32 -6.01
N THR A 682 -23.83 9.65 -6.63
CA THR A 682 -22.52 9.61 -5.98
C THR A 682 -21.62 10.79 -6.34
N PHE A 683 -20.67 11.07 -5.47
CA PHE A 683 -19.46 11.81 -5.82
C PHE A 683 -18.24 11.15 -5.19
N ALA A 684 -17.12 11.13 -5.91
CA ALA A 684 -15.86 10.54 -5.47
C ALA A 684 -14.85 11.65 -5.17
N THR A 685 -14.02 11.48 -4.12
CA THR A 685 -13.12 12.52 -3.62
C THR A 685 -11.98 11.95 -2.80
N ASN A 686 -10.84 12.66 -2.79
CA ASN A 686 -9.75 12.46 -1.85
C ASN A 686 -9.53 13.63 -0.87
N GLY A 687 -10.44 14.61 -0.87
CA GLY A 687 -10.36 15.79 -0.03
C GLY A 687 -11.57 16.71 -0.18
N PRO A 688 -11.78 17.34 -1.34
CA PRO A 688 -12.88 18.30 -1.54
C PRO A 688 -14.26 17.63 -1.54
N LEU A 689 -15.18 18.13 -0.71
CA LEU A 689 -16.58 17.72 -0.71
C LEU A 689 -17.37 18.61 -1.66
N ILE A 690 -18.08 17.99 -2.60
CA ILE A 690 -18.79 18.70 -3.67
C ILE A 690 -20.23 18.26 -3.80
N GLU A 691 -21.11 19.18 -4.19
CA GLU A 691 -22.48 18.88 -4.60
C GLU A 691 -22.77 19.56 -5.94
N PHE A 692 -23.48 18.84 -6.82
CA PHE A 692 -23.93 19.36 -8.09
C PHE A 692 -25.39 18.98 -8.34
N LYS A 693 -26.18 19.96 -8.78
CA LYS A 693 -27.55 19.74 -9.29
C LYS A 693 -27.72 20.51 -10.59
N LEU A 694 -28.41 19.89 -11.54
CA LEU A 694 -28.70 20.48 -12.85
C LEU A 694 -30.21 20.38 -13.07
N ASP A 695 -30.84 21.52 -13.38
CA ASP A 695 -32.30 21.66 -13.43
C ASP A 695 -33.03 21.23 -12.15
N GLY A 696 -32.36 21.40 -10.99
CA GLY A 696 -32.85 20.93 -9.69
C GLY A 696 -32.70 19.42 -9.46
N GLU A 697 -32.33 18.65 -10.48
CA GLU A 697 -32.10 17.21 -10.39
C GLU A 697 -30.69 16.90 -9.89
N MET A 698 -30.57 15.82 -9.13
CA MET A 698 -29.31 15.34 -8.59
C MET A 698 -28.49 14.54 -9.60
N VAL A 699 -27.22 14.32 -9.27
CA VAL A 699 -26.32 13.46 -10.03
C VAL A 699 -26.84 12.03 -10.10
N GLY A 700 -26.59 11.34 -11.23
CA GLY A 700 -27.18 10.04 -11.55
C GLY A 700 -28.53 10.12 -12.30
N SER A 701 -29.24 11.25 -12.21
CA SER A 701 -30.49 11.47 -12.95
C SER A 701 -30.26 11.63 -14.46
N GLU A 702 -31.33 11.45 -15.24
CA GLU A 702 -31.36 11.72 -16.68
C GLU A 702 -32.39 12.81 -17.01
N LEU A 703 -31.89 13.97 -17.46
CA LEU A 703 -32.70 15.07 -17.97
C LEU A 703 -33.11 14.80 -19.42
N LYS A 704 -34.39 15.00 -19.73
CA LYS A 704 -34.95 14.76 -21.06
C LYS A 704 -35.58 16.02 -21.61
N PHE A 705 -35.07 16.47 -22.75
CA PHE A 705 -35.57 17.66 -23.45
C PHE A 705 -35.97 17.31 -24.88
N ASP A 706 -37.06 17.89 -25.37
CA ASP A 706 -37.49 17.69 -26.77
C ASP A 706 -36.62 18.45 -27.77
N ALA A 707 -35.93 19.52 -27.33
CA ALA A 707 -35.08 20.39 -28.13
C ALA A 707 -33.91 20.95 -27.30
N PRO A 708 -32.84 21.46 -27.94
CA PRO A 708 -31.75 22.17 -27.28
C PRO A 708 -32.25 23.27 -26.32
N GLN A 709 -31.60 23.38 -25.16
CA GLN A 709 -31.92 24.38 -24.15
C GLN A 709 -30.84 25.47 -24.13
N THR A 710 -31.26 26.73 -24.09
CA THR A 710 -30.33 27.87 -24.03
C THR A 710 -29.87 28.17 -22.61
N GLU A 711 -30.71 27.86 -21.62
CA GLU A 711 -30.45 28.17 -20.23
C GLU A 711 -31.03 27.08 -19.33
N VAL A 712 -30.17 26.26 -18.75
CA VAL A 712 -30.53 25.25 -17.75
C VAL A 712 -29.86 25.63 -16.43
N PRO A 713 -30.62 25.85 -15.35
CA PRO A 713 -30.06 26.29 -14.08
C PRO A 713 -29.23 25.17 -13.45
N PHE A 714 -28.15 25.52 -12.76
CA PHE A 714 -27.36 24.59 -11.96
C PHE A 714 -27.00 25.20 -10.61
N THR A 715 -26.78 24.32 -9.63
CA THR A 715 -26.17 24.68 -8.35
C THR A 715 -24.91 23.84 -8.12
N ALA A 716 -23.87 24.48 -7.63
CA ALA A 716 -22.60 23.84 -7.27
C ALA A 716 -22.16 24.28 -5.87
N LYS A 717 -21.79 23.33 -5.03
CA LYS A 717 -21.22 23.57 -3.69
C LYS A 717 -19.84 22.91 -3.61
N LEU A 718 -18.91 23.58 -2.94
CA LEU A 718 -17.59 23.07 -2.61
C LEU A 718 -17.30 23.40 -1.14
N ARG A 719 -16.79 22.42 -0.38
CA ARG A 719 -16.11 22.60 0.91
C ARG A 719 -14.88 21.72 0.93
N SER A 720 -13.74 22.22 1.39
CA SER A 720 -12.50 21.45 1.40
C SER A 720 -11.67 21.73 2.64
N ILE A 721 -10.95 20.71 3.10
CA ILE A 721 -9.96 20.81 4.20
C ILE A 721 -8.62 21.40 3.75
N VAL A 722 -8.41 21.50 2.44
CA VAL A 722 -7.21 22.07 1.80
C VAL A 722 -7.61 22.94 0.58
N PRO A 723 -6.78 23.91 0.16
CA PRO A 723 -7.07 24.74 -1.02
C PRO A 723 -7.23 23.92 -2.31
N VAL A 724 -8.14 24.36 -3.18
CA VAL A 724 -8.41 23.76 -4.49
C VAL A 724 -8.20 24.80 -5.59
N ASP A 725 -7.36 24.52 -6.59
CA ASP A 725 -7.03 25.50 -7.62
C ASP A 725 -8.11 25.66 -8.69
N HIS A 726 -8.85 24.59 -8.97
CA HIS A 726 -9.81 24.51 -10.06
C HIS A 726 -11.13 23.93 -9.59
N LEU A 727 -12.24 24.65 -9.82
CA LEU A 727 -13.61 24.17 -9.68
C LEU A 727 -14.32 24.34 -11.02
N GLU A 728 -14.74 23.23 -11.64
CA GLU A 728 -15.10 23.21 -13.05
C GLU A 728 -16.40 22.42 -13.29
N VAL A 729 -17.29 22.99 -14.09
CA VAL A 729 -18.39 22.24 -14.72
C VAL A 729 -17.88 21.70 -16.05
N VAL A 730 -17.89 20.38 -16.20
CA VAL A 730 -17.43 19.69 -17.41
C VAL A 730 -18.63 19.03 -18.07
N CYS A 731 -18.87 19.30 -19.34
CA CYS A 731 -19.90 18.63 -20.13
C CYS A 731 -19.29 18.06 -21.42
N ASN A 732 -19.61 16.81 -21.74
CA ASN A 732 -19.09 16.09 -22.91
C ASN A 732 -17.55 16.18 -23.04
N GLY A 733 -16.85 16.05 -21.92
CA GLY A 733 -15.38 16.12 -21.83
C GLY A 733 -14.77 17.52 -22.01
N LYS A 734 -15.57 18.59 -22.02
CA LYS A 734 -15.08 19.97 -22.14
C LYS A 734 -15.46 20.78 -20.90
N VAL A 735 -14.52 21.58 -20.40
CA VAL A 735 -14.79 22.56 -19.35
C VAL A 735 -15.70 23.64 -19.96
N VAL A 736 -16.95 23.69 -19.50
CA VAL A 736 -17.96 24.67 -19.97
C VAL A 736 -18.05 25.88 -19.05
N ASN A 737 -17.64 25.74 -17.79
CA ASN A 737 -17.59 26.84 -16.83
C ASN A 737 -16.52 26.58 -15.77
N THR A 738 -15.70 27.58 -15.45
CA THR A 738 -14.77 27.57 -14.31
C THR A 738 -15.34 28.47 -13.25
N LEU A 739 -15.66 27.89 -12.10
CA LEU A 739 -16.38 28.56 -11.02
C LEU A 739 -15.39 29.20 -10.04
N PRO A 740 -15.68 30.41 -9.54
CA PRO A 740 -14.83 31.05 -8.53
C PRO A 740 -15.00 30.36 -7.17
N THR A 741 -13.91 30.31 -6.42
CA THR A 741 -13.89 29.93 -5.00
C THR A 741 -13.71 31.16 -4.12
N ASP A 742 -13.85 31.01 -2.81
CA ASP A 742 -13.45 32.02 -1.84
C ASP A 742 -11.93 32.33 -1.89
N GLY A 743 -11.49 33.32 -1.10
CA GLY A 743 -10.10 33.75 -1.08
C GLY A 743 -9.12 32.70 -0.57
N ALA A 744 -9.60 31.75 0.26
CA ALA A 744 -8.81 30.61 0.73
C ALA A 744 -8.77 29.46 -0.27
N LYS A 745 -9.67 29.49 -1.27
CA LYS A 745 -9.93 28.41 -2.22
C LYS A 745 -10.43 27.11 -1.57
N GLU A 746 -11.15 27.24 -0.46
CA GLU A 746 -11.64 26.10 0.33
C GLU A 746 -13.17 25.99 0.29
N SER A 747 -13.86 27.02 -0.19
CA SER A 747 -15.32 27.01 -0.27
C SER A 747 -15.88 27.71 -1.51
N ALA A 748 -17.05 27.24 -1.96
CA ALA A 748 -17.88 27.91 -2.95
C ALA A 748 -19.36 27.51 -2.81
N ASP A 749 -20.27 28.45 -3.05
CA ASP A 749 -21.71 28.21 -3.22
C ASP A 749 -22.17 29.00 -4.44
N ILE A 750 -22.44 28.31 -5.53
CA ILE A 750 -22.66 28.91 -6.85
C ILE A 750 -24.01 28.47 -7.39
N THR A 751 -24.78 29.45 -7.87
CA THR A 751 -25.93 29.21 -8.76
C THR A 751 -25.61 29.85 -10.10
N GLY A 752 -25.87 29.13 -11.17
CA GLY A 752 -25.64 29.62 -12.52
C GLY A 752 -26.57 28.95 -13.52
N SER A 753 -26.30 29.16 -14.79
CA SER A 753 -26.99 28.48 -15.88
C SER A 753 -26.03 28.11 -17.00
N LEU A 754 -26.34 27.05 -17.73
CA LEU A 754 -25.54 26.56 -18.85
C LEU A 754 -26.40 26.17 -20.05
N PRO A 755 -25.92 26.38 -21.29
CA PRO A 755 -26.62 25.94 -22.49
C PRO A 755 -26.41 24.44 -22.72
N LEU A 756 -27.48 23.71 -23.05
CA LEU A 756 -27.44 22.30 -23.44
C LEU A 756 -27.84 22.14 -24.91
N GLN A 757 -26.84 22.03 -25.77
CA GLN A 757 -27.04 22.00 -27.23
C GLN A 757 -27.21 20.59 -27.81
N GLU A 758 -26.71 19.57 -27.13
CA GLU A 758 -26.72 18.19 -27.57
C GLU A 758 -26.91 17.22 -26.41
N SER A 759 -27.24 15.97 -26.73
CA SER A 759 -27.31 14.89 -25.73
C SER A 759 -25.90 14.55 -25.24
N GLY A 760 -25.80 14.12 -23.98
CA GLY A 760 -24.51 14.08 -23.33
C GLY A 760 -24.62 13.89 -21.83
N TRP A 761 -23.67 14.52 -21.13
CA TRP A 761 -23.55 14.45 -19.69
C TRP A 761 -22.83 15.69 -19.16
N CYS A 762 -23.06 16.01 -17.88
CA CYS A 762 -22.32 17.04 -17.16
C CYS A 762 -21.90 16.54 -15.76
N VAL A 763 -20.71 16.91 -15.30
CA VAL A 763 -20.21 16.68 -13.94
C VAL A 763 -19.66 17.98 -13.35
N LEU A 764 -19.57 18.03 -12.03
CA LEU A 764 -18.75 18.99 -11.31
C LEU A 764 -17.44 18.31 -10.90
N ARG A 765 -16.31 19.00 -11.11
CA ARG A 765 -14.98 18.52 -10.76
C ARG A 765 -14.21 19.59 -10.00
N ALA A 766 -13.42 19.18 -9.01
CA ALA A 766 -12.57 20.04 -8.21
C ALA A 766 -11.16 19.43 -8.10
N TRP A 767 -10.08 20.20 -8.28
CA TRP A 767 -8.71 19.68 -8.17
C TRP A 767 -7.62 20.73 -7.91
N SER A 768 -6.47 20.31 -7.37
CA SER A 768 -5.27 21.14 -7.13
C SER A 768 -4.11 20.83 -8.08
N GLU A 769 -3.24 21.81 -8.33
CA GLU A 769 -2.07 21.63 -9.22
C GLU A 769 -0.94 20.79 -8.60
N LYS A 770 -0.95 20.64 -7.27
CA LYS A 770 0.06 19.93 -6.49
C LYS A 770 -0.58 19.18 -5.32
N ALA A 771 0.23 18.34 -4.67
CA ALA A 771 -0.10 17.73 -3.38
C ALA A 771 -0.34 18.83 -2.32
N GLU A 772 -1.34 18.61 -1.47
CA GLU A 772 -1.68 19.51 -0.37
C GLU A 772 -1.83 18.70 0.92
N TYR A 773 -0.91 18.89 1.88
CA TYR A 773 -1.00 18.21 3.17
C TYR A 773 -2.26 18.65 3.95
N PRO A 774 -3.01 17.73 4.60
CA PRO A 774 -2.69 16.32 4.86
C PRO A 774 -3.26 15.34 3.82
N VAL A 775 -3.68 15.79 2.64
CA VAL A 775 -4.03 14.90 1.53
C VAL A 775 -2.76 14.25 0.99
N MET A 776 -2.49 13.04 1.47
CA MET A 776 -1.30 12.25 1.16
C MET A 776 -1.45 11.55 -0.20
N ASP A 777 -1.69 12.34 -1.24
CA ASP A 777 -1.74 11.92 -2.64
C ASP A 777 -1.01 12.95 -3.53
N ASN A 778 -0.87 12.66 -4.82
CA ASN A 778 -0.16 13.51 -5.77
C ASN A 778 -0.82 14.87 -5.97
N TYR A 779 -2.14 14.95 -5.80
CA TYR A 779 -2.95 16.17 -5.82
C TYR A 779 -4.34 15.88 -5.25
N THR A 780 -5.08 16.94 -4.90
CA THR A 780 -6.49 16.79 -4.52
C THR A 780 -7.37 16.69 -5.75
N TYR A 781 -8.40 15.85 -5.68
CA TYR A 781 -9.34 15.61 -6.76
C TYR A 781 -10.70 15.20 -6.21
N ALA A 782 -11.76 15.74 -6.80
CA ALA A 782 -13.12 15.30 -6.61
C ALA A 782 -13.90 15.39 -7.92
N THR A 783 -14.82 14.46 -8.14
CA THR A 783 -15.76 14.49 -9.27
C THR A 783 -17.09 13.91 -8.84
N THR A 784 -18.18 14.52 -9.32
CA THR A 784 -19.49 13.89 -9.18
C THR A 784 -19.68 12.79 -10.22
N SER A 785 -20.63 11.89 -9.97
CA SER A 785 -21.26 11.14 -11.06
C SER A 785 -21.97 12.09 -12.03
N PRO A 786 -22.25 11.65 -13.27
CA PRO A 786 -22.82 12.53 -14.28
C PRO A 786 -24.31 12.76 -14.07
N VAL A 787 -24.78 13.97 -14.39
CA VAL A 787 -26.18 14.17 -14.79
C VAL A 787 -26.24 13.88 -16.29
N TYR A 788 -27.05 12.89 -16.67
CA TYR A 788 -27.21 12.50 -18.08
C TYR A 788 -28.23 13.39 -18.78
N ILE A 789 -28.00 13.67 -20.06
CA ILE A 789 -28.81 14.60 -20.84
C ILE A 789 -29.22 13.91 -22.15
N THR A 790 -30.52 13.81 -22.38
CA THR A 790 -31.10 13.29 -23.62
C THR A 790 -31.91 14.38 -24.30
N ILE A 791 -31.52 14.75 -25.52
CA ILE A 791 -32.18 15.80 -26.32
C ILE A 791 -32.77 15.18 -27.59
N ALA A 792 -34.06 15.43 -27.84
CA ALA A 792 -34.80 14.90 -28.98
C ALA A 792 -34.72 13.36 -29.11
N GLY A 793 -34.63 12.65 -27.96
CA GLY A 793 -34.50 11.19 -27.90
C GLY A 793 -33.19 10.62 -28.46
N LYS A 794 -32.19 11.47 -28.76
CA LYS A 794 -30.90 11.03 -29.28
C LYS A 794 -29.99 10.61 -28.13
N ARG A 795 -29.17 9.57 -28.37
CA ARG A 795 -28.08 9.21 -27.46
C ARG A 795 -26.85 10.06 -27.75
N ALA A 796 -26.03 10.30 -26.73
CA ALA A 796 -24.70 10.86 -26.92
C ALA A 796 -23.89 9.96 -27.87
N ARG A 797 -23.19 10.58 -28.82
CA ARG A 797 -22.31 9.90 -29.76
C ARG A 797 -21.11 10.79 -30.05
N ALA A 798 -19.92 10.21 -30.00
CA ALA A 798 -18.68 10.88 -30.37
C ALA A 798 -17.85 9.93 -31.23
N LYS A 799 -17.87 10.15 -32.55
CA LYS A 799 -17.17 9.28 -33.52
C LYS A 799 -15.70 9.05 -33.18
N LYS A 800 -14.98 10.11 -32.77
CA LYS A 800 -13.55 10.02 -32.40
C LYS A 800 -13.31 9.11 -31.19
N ASP A 801 -14.21 9.13 -30.21
CA ASP A 801 -14.08 8.30 -29.02
C ASP A 801 -14.45 6.84 -29.33
N ALA A 802 -15.39 6.60 -30.24
CA ALA A 802 -15.68 5.26 -30.76
C ALA A 802 -14.46 4.68 -31.52
N GLU A 803 -13.83 5.49 -32.38
CA GLU A 803 -12.60 5.12 -33.10
C GLU A 803 -11.44 4.82 -32.13
N TYR A 804 -11.34 5.55 -31.02
CA TYR A 804 -10.35 5.30 -29.97
C TYR A 804 -10.52 3.91 -29.33
N PHE A 805 -11.73 3.54 -28.90
CA PHE A 805 -11.97 2.21 -28.30
C PHE A 805 -11.91 1.07 -29.31
N GLU A 806 -12.26 1.31 -30.58
CA GLU A 806 -12.00 0.33 -31.64
C GLU A 806 -10.51 0.05 -31.79
N ALA A 807 -9.68 1.10 -31.88
CA ALA A 807 -8.25 0.95 -32.00
C ALA A 807 -7.63 0.24 -30.78
N TRP A 808 -8.15 0.53 -29.58
CA TRP A 808 -7.79 -0.20 -28.37
C TRP A 808 -8.10 -1.69 -28.49
N ILE A 809 -9.33 -2.06 -28.84
CA ILE A 809 -9.72 -3.46 -28.94
C ILE A 809 -8.96 -4.16 -30.08
N ASP A 810 -8.70 -3.48 -31.19
CA ASP A 810 -7.84 -3.99 -32.27
C ASP A 810 -6.43 -4.32 -31.75
N ARG A 811 -5.86 -3.45 -30.92
CA ARG A 811 -4.57 -3.68 -30.28
C ARG A 811 -4.61 -4.86 -29.31
N THR A 812 -5.65 -4.95 -28.49
CA THR A 812 -5.87 -6.07 -27.56
C THR A 812 -6.02 -7.40 -28.31
N ILE A 813 -6.76 -7.42 -29.43
CA ILE A 813 -6.92 -8.61 -30.30
C ILE A 813 -5.57 -8.99 -30.91
N GLU A 814 -4.82 -8.03 -31.44
CA GLU A 814 -3.51 -8.28 -32.05
C GLU A 814 -2.58 -8.98 -31.04
N ILE A 815 -2.44 -8.42 -29.83
CA ILE A 815 -1.55 -8.94 -28.79
C ILE A 815 -2.05 -10.31 -28.30
N THR A 816 -3.33 -10.43 -27.97
CA THR A 816 -3.95 -11.66 -27.44
C THR A 816 -3.88 -12.81 -28.46
N SER A 817 -4.02 -12.52 -29.75
CA SER A 817 -3.94 -13.54 -30.80
C SER A 817 -2.56 -14.22 -30.89
N GLN A 818 -1.52 -13.50 -30.48
CA GLN A 818 -0.13 -13.95 -30.47
C GLN A 818 0.27 -14.62 -29.15
N TYR A 819 -0.60 -14.62 -28.15
CA TYR A 819 -0.32 -15.26 -26.86
C TYR A 819 -0.12 -16.77 -27.03
N PRO A 820 0.98 -17.35 -26.49
CA PRO A 820 1.35 -18.74 -26.76
C PRO A 820 0.66 -19.75 -25.81
N ASP A 821 0.33 -19.36 -24.58
CA ASP A 821 0.08 -20.31 -23.49
C ASP A 821 -1.42 -20.57 -23.24
N TRP A 822 -2.13 -21.06 -24.26
CA TRP A 822 -3.55 -21.44 -24.15
C TRP A 822 -3.73 -22.91 -23.72
N ASN A 823 -4.69 -23.21 -22.85
CA ASN A 823 -4.99 -24.61 -22.50
C ASN A 823 -5.66 -25.37 -23.66
N SER A 824 -6.46 -24.67 -24.47
CA SER A 824 -7.09 -25.25 -25.66
C SER A 824 -7.34 -24.22 -26.76
N PRO A 825 -7.44 -24.64 -28.04
CA PRO A 825 -7.89 -23.76 -29.13
C PRO A 825 -9.28 -23.16 -28.88
N THR A 826 -10.17 -23.90 -28.19
CA THR A 826 -11.52 -23.44 -27.87
C THR A 826 -11.52 -22.23 -26.94
N GLU A 827 -10.69 -22.22 -25.90
CA GLU A 827 -10.55 -21.07 -25.00
C GLU A 827 -10.05 -19.84 -25.76
N LYS A 828 -9.04 -20.01 -26.63
CA LYS A 828 -8.55 -18.94 -27.50
C LYS A 828 -9.65 -18.38 -28.39
N ASP A 829 -10.43 -19.24 -29.03
CA ASP A 829 -11.50 -18.83 -29.93
C ASP A 829 -12.64 -18.11 -29.18
N LEU A 830 -12.97 -18.54 -27.95
CA LEU A 830 -13.94 -17.88 -27.08
C LEU A 830 -13.50 -16.46 -26.72
N VAL A 831 -12.26 -16.30 -26.26
CA VAL A 831 -11.69 -14.99 -25.92
C VAL A 831 -11.70 -14.05 -27.14
N LEU A 832 -11.15 -14.51 -28.27
CA LEU A 832 -11.09 -13.69 -29.48
C LEU A 832 -12.47 -13.37 -30.06
N LYS A 833 -13.45 -14.27 -29.89
CA LYS A 833 -14.84 -14.02 -30.28
C LYS A 833 -15.44 -12.89 -29.45
N ARG A 834 -15.29 -12.92 -28.13
CA ARG A 834 -15.82 -11.87 -27.25
C ARG A 834 -15.21 -10.50 -27.51
N LEU A 835 -13.90 -10.44 -27.73
CA LEU A 835 -13.23 -9.20 -28.13
C LEU A 835 -13.84 -8.60 -29.41
N ARG A 836 -14.15 -9.42 -30.41
CA ARG A 836 -14.78 -8.98 -31.67
C ARG A 836 -16.25 -8.56 -31.49
N GLU A 837 -16.97 -9.21 -30.58
CA GLU A 837 -18.35 -8.82 -30.22
C GLU A 837 -18.37 -7.41 -29.60
N ALA A 838 -17.50 -7.16 -28.62
CA ALA A 838 -17.35 -5.83 -28.02
C ALA A 838 -16.92 -4.77 -29.05
N ARG A 839 -15.96 -5.09 -29.92
CA ARG A 839 -15.54 -4.21 -31.01
C ARG A 839 -16.71 -3.77 -31.90
N SER A 840 -17.64 -4.69 -32.19
CA SER A 840 -18.81 -4.42 -33.03
C SER A 840 -19.78 -3.44 -32.39
N VAL A 841 -19.83 -3.37 -31.05
CA VAL A 841 -20.65 -2.36 -30.33
C VAL A 841 -20.14 -0.96 -30.64
N TYR A 842 -18.83 -0.73 -30.54
CA TYR A 842 -18.22 0.57 -30.84
C TYR A 842 -18.39 0.98 -32.31
N GLN A 843 -18.32 0.04 -33.25
CA GLN A 843 -18.59 0.31 -34.67
C GLN A 843 -20.00 0.84 -34.92
N ASN A 844 -20.99 0.38 -34.15
CA ASN A 844 -22.37 0.81 -34.28
C ASN A 844 -22.65 2.18 -33.64
N LEU A 845 -21.66 2.73 -32.91
CA LEU A 845 -21.73 4.04 -32.23
C LEU A 845 -21.14 5.20 -33.05
N HIS A 846 -20.72 4.92 -34.29
CA HIS A 846 -20.32 5.94 -35.29
C HIS A 846 -21.44 6.93 -35.63
#